data_AF-A0A8I0BW52-F1
#
_entry.id   AF-A0A8I0BW52-F1
#
_cell.length_a   1.000
_cell.length_b   1.000
_cell.length_c   1.000
_cell.angle_alpha   90.00
_cell.angle_beta   90.00
_cell.angle_gamma   90.00
#
_symmetry.space_group_name_H-M   'P 1'
#
loop_
_entity.id
_entity.type
_entity.pdbx_description
1 polymer ?
#
loop_
_entity_poly.entity_id
_entity_poly.type
_entity_poly.pdbx_seq_one_letter_code
_entity_poly.pdbx_strand_id
1 'polypeptide(L)'
;MINRSLSPTMLKLIRRLGPLALAAGVLVVSACSSSSGSFGAPPSPDPRIGLGAGLFDAEEAIWNLAWVSQSPPPESFVGSTNSDLAFLGDYAIQGNYNGVMFWDISDPARPTIAVEFVCPASQSDVSVYGNLLFVSGEGTSGRLDCGSEGVAEAVSHDRLRGIRIFDITDVQNPEYIANVQTCRGSHTHTVLKHPSDDDNVYIYVSGSSSVRPAEELEGCIAAGDDPSSALFRIEVIRVPLDSPEDAAIVSSPRIFQGLVEPESHGQAPGDIRMVEEARARGDFVSGVGEDARVMSRRFTQPQLLRIMRERGGTGSPTAADSAQLHEELPTLVEQLRGTPDDDVDPDAPRPGPTQCHDITVFPEIGLAAGACGGYGLLLDIRDPENPVRIDAVADANFSYWHSATFNNDGSKVLFTDEWGGGGGPKCRIDDPREWGADAIFTIENSSMVFHEYYKLSAPQTSVENCVAHNGSLIPIPGRDIMIQGWYQGGISLFDWTDPKNPHEIAFHDRGPVNAETQRSGGSWSVYWYNGVIVNSEISRGLDIFELTPSAHMSQNEIDAAKSVHLDYLNAQGQPLFVWPSSFALAGAYVDQLERSGALSENRIAMVRGALDDADGGSRSGLNDLASEVARWAGSSNDSAKVRMLADAVRDLAG
;
A
#
# COMPACT_ATOMS: atom_id res chain seq x y z
N MET A 1 -39.68 7.20 34.11
CA MET A 1 -39.83 7.31 35.58
C MET A 1 -38.49 7.73 36.17
N ILE A 2 -38.47 8.55 37.23
CA ILE A 2 -37.27 9.24 37.74
C ILE A 2 -36.98 8.83 39.20
N ASN A 3 -35.70 8.57 39.52
CA ASN A 3 -35.00 8.42 40.83
C ASN A 3 -33.96 7.26 40.68
N ARG A 4 -32.76 7.17 41.30
CA ARG A 4 -31.91 7.94 42.26
C ARG A 4 -30.52 7.24 42.31
N SER A 5 -29.41 7.71 42.90
CA SER A 5 -28.99 9.01 43.49
C SER A 5 -27.49 8.89 43.87
N LEU A 6 -26.65 9.91 43.61
CA LEU A 6 -25.33 10.05 44.25
C LEU A 6 -25.04 11.51 44.66
N SER A 7 -24.25 11.68 45.73
CA SER A 7 -24.16 12.88 46.57
C SER A 7 -22.87 13.68 46.36
N PRO A 8 -22.88 15.03 46.47
CA PRO A 8 -21.69 15.86 46.25
C PRO A 8 -20.92 16.16 47.54
N THR A 9 -19.71 15.60 47.69
CA THR A 9 -18.79 15.98 48.78
C THR A 9 -17.32 15.89 48.38
N MET A 10 -16.76 16.96 47.77
CA MET A 10 -15.40 17.45 48.06
C MET A 10 -15.09 18.71 47.23
N LEU A 11 -15.24 19.89 47.83
CA LEU A 11 -14.61 21.12 47.35
C LEU A 11 -14.18 21.97 48.56
N LYS A 12 -12.99 22.59 48.44
CA LYS A 12 -12.31 23.48 49.41
C LYS A 12 -11.48 22.80 50.50
N LEU A 13 -10.16 22.74 50.28
CA LEU A 13 -9.23 23.51 51.10
C LEU A 13 -7.93 23.85 50.35
N ILE A 14 -7.77 25.11 49.94
CA ILE A 14 -6.50 25.67 49.45
C ILE A 14 -6.12 26.83 50.38
N ARG A 15 -5.03 26.69 51.14
CA ARG A 15 -3.99 27.73 51.39
C ARG A 15 -3.01 27.36 52.51
N ARG A 16 -1.75 27.79 52.31
CA ARG A 16 -0.60 27.86 53.25
C ARG A 16 0.08 26.53 53.59
N LEU A 17 1.20 26.25 52.93
CA LEU A 17 2.55 26.46 53.49
C LEU A 17 3.63 26.23 52.42
N GLY A 18 4.76 26.89 52.60
CA GLY A 18 6.03 26.66 51.91
C GLY A 18 7.09 27.57 52.53
N PRO A 19 8.36 27.51 52.10
CA PRO A 19 9.02 26.44 51.34
C PRO A 19 10.10 25.73 52.20
N LEU A 20 10.57 24.55 51.76
CA LEU A 20 11.89 24.05 52.17
C LEU A 20 12.71 23.77 50.91
N ALA A 21 13.87 24.41 50.82
CA ALA A 21 14.80 24.23 49.72
C ALA A 21 15.63 22.97 49.93
N LEU A 22 15.78 22.16 48.89
CA LEU A 22 16.91 21.24 48.75
C LEU A 22 17.53 21.48 47.38
N ALA A 23 18.74 22.03 47.37
CA ALA A 23 19.52 22.21 46.16
C ALA A 23 20.32 20.93 45.89
N ALA A 24 20.09 20.31 44.74
CA ALA A 24 20.96 19.31 44.15
C ALA A 24 21.31 19.80 42.74
N GLY A 25 22.57 20.18 42.53
CA GLY A 25 23.01 20.75 41.26
C GLY A 25 23.10 19.67 40.17
N VAL A 26 22.50 19.94 39.00
CA VAL A 26 22.68 19.12 37.80
C VAL A 26 24.09 19.37 37.27
N LEU A 27 24.95 18.37 37.39
CA LEU A 27 26.28 18.33 36.77
C LEU A 27 26.10 17.85 35.32
N VAL A 28 26.05 18.78 34.37
CA VAL A 28 26.17 18.45 32.95
C VAL A 28 27.61 18.05 32.67
N VAL A 29 27.86 16.76 32.54
CA VAL A 29 29.14 16.23 32.07
C VAL A 29 29.03 15.97 30.57
N SER A 30 29.55 16.90 29.76
CA SER A 30 29.78 16.66 28.34
C SER A 30 30.87 15.60 28.16
N ALA A 31 30.47 14.34 28.08
CA ALA A 31 31.35 13.25 27.68
C ALA A 31 31.37 13.16 26.16
N CYS A 32 32.39 13.74 25.53
CA CYS A 32 32.70 13.44 24.12
C CYS A 32 33.25 12.00 24.03
N SER A 33 32.35 11.02 24.00
CA SER A 33 32.70 9.64 23.67
C SER A 33 32.68 9.47 22.15
N SER A 34 33.86 9.52 21.53
CA SER A 34 34.07 9.08 20.15
C SER A 34 33.95 7.55 20.08
N SER A 35 32.72 7.04 20.19
CA SER A 35 32.40 5.65 19.94
C SER A 35 32.25 5.45 18.44
N SER A 36 33.25 4.85 17.79
CA SER A 36 33.13 4.27 16.45
C SER A 36 32.28 2.99 16.52
N GLY A 37 31.01 3.16 16.86
CA GLY A 37 29.98 2.13 16.81
C GLY A 37 29.37 2.03 15.41
N SER A 38 28.78 0.88 15.10
CA SER A 38 28.05 0.64 13.85
C SER A 38 26.75 1.45 13.82
N PHE A 39 26.79 2.70 13.33
CA PHE A 39 25.63 3.60 13.29
C PHE A 39 24.66 3.36 12.13
N GLY A 40 24.92 2.39 11.24
CA GLY A 40 24.13 2.11 10.03
C GLY A 40 23.81 0.63 9.83
N ALA A 41 23.46 -0.08 10.91
CA ALA A 41 22.87 -1.41 10.83
C ALA A 41 21.49 -1.38 11.50
N PRO A 42 20.51 -2.18 11.03
CA PRO A 42 19.25 -2.35 11.72
C PRO A 42 19.43 -2.76 13.20
N PRO A 43 18.55 -2.33 14.11
CA PRO A 43 18.60 -2.71 15.52
C PRO A 43 18.68 -4.23 15.72
N SER A 44 19.56 -4.67 16.63
CA SER A 44 19.77 -6.10 16.93
C SER A 44 19.89 -6.30 18.46
N PRO A 45 18.99 -7.06 19.10
CA PRO A 45 17.81 -7.72 18.53
C PRO A 45 16.80 -6.72 17.93
N ASP A 46 15.98 -7.18 16.99
CA ASP A 46 14.95 -6.35 16.38
C ASP A 46 13.86 -6.01 17.42
N PRO A 47 13.58 -4.72 17.70
CA PRO A 47 12.66 -4.27 18.74
C PRO A 47 11.19 -4.54 18.42
N ARG A 48 10.84 -4.93 17.19
CA ARG A 48 9.48 -5.31 16.79
C ARG A 48 9.07 -6.68 17.36
N ILE A 49 10.06 -7.53 17.69
CA ILE A 49 9.81 -8.88 18.17
C ILE A 49 9.26 -8.87 19.60
N GLY A 50 7.97 -9.18 19.73
CA GLY A 50 7.30 -9.38 21.01
C GLY A 50 6.66 -8.13 21.61
N LEU A 51 6.34 -7.12 20.79
CA LEU A 51 5.56 -5.95 21.19
C LEU A 51 4.20 -6.36 21.80
N GLY A 52 3.84 -5.72 22.91
CA GLY A 52 2.55 -5.87 23.57
C GLY A 52 1.36 -5.50 22.67
N ALA A 53 0.30 -6.29 22.74
CA ALA A 53 -0.89 -6.15 21.90
C ALA A 53 -1.87 -5.07 22.41
N GLY A 54 -2.55 -4.37 21.49
CA GLY A 54 -3.58 -3.38 21.77
C GLY A 54 -4.19 -2.75 20.52
N LEU A 55 -5.42 -2.24 20.60
CA LEU A 55 -6.04 -1.54 19.45
C LEU A 55 -5.56 -0.08 19.37
N PHE A 56 -5.51 0.64 20.48
CA PHE A 56 -5.01 2.02 20.55
C PHE A 56 -3.86 2.19 21.55
N ASP A 57 -3.43 1.08 22.14
CA ASP A 57 -2.51 0.97 23.27
C ASP A 57 -1.50 -0.19 23.12
N ALA A 58 -1.29 -0.65 21.87
CA ALA A 58 -0.20 -1.56 21.56
C ALA A 58 1.16 -0.92 21.87
N GLU A 59 2.15 -1.74 22.23
CA GLU A 59 3.53 -1.30 22.25
C GLU A 59 4.01 -1.10 20.81
N GLU A 60 4.93 -0.16 20.62
CA GLU A 60 5.41 0.28 19.31
C GLU A 60 6.93 0.34 19.26
N ALA A 61 7.49 0.16 18.07
CA ALA A 61 8.92 0.29 17.78
C ALA A 61 9.11 1.17 16.55
N ILE A 62 10.09 2.09 16.61
CA ILE A 62 10.41 3.02 15.52
C ILE A 62 11.93 3.16 15.38
N TRP A 63 12.41 3.19 14.13
CA TRP A 63 13.82 3.34 13.79
C TRP A 63 13.98 4.24 12.57
N ASN A 64 14.85 5.26 12.66
CA ASN A 64 15.16 6.26 11.62
C ASN A 64 13.95 7.08 11.07
N LEU A 65 12.78 6.99 11.72
CA LEU A 65 11.61 7.85 11.50
C LEU A 65 11.29 8.65 12.77
N ALA A 66 10.66 9.80 12.60
CA ALA A 66 10.01 10.54 13.69
C ALA A 66 8.50 10.29 13.66
N TRP A 67 7.92 9.99 14.82
CA TRP A 67 6.48 10.04 15.02
C TRP A 67 6.00 11.49 15.00
N VAL A 68 5.00 11.82 14.16
CA VAL A 68 4.45 13.18 14.08
C VAL A 68 3.06 13.23 14.71
N SER A 69 2.11 12.41 14.25
CA SER A 69 0.74 12.39 14.79
C SER A 69 0.04 11.05 14.57
N GLN A 70 -0.98 10.81 15.40
CA GLN A 70 -1.99 9.76 15.22
C GLN A 70 -3.37 10.41 15.33
N SER A 71 -4.23 10.15 14.35
CA SER A 71 -5.60 10.64 14.29
C SER A 71 -6.58 9.47 14.15
N PRO A 72 -7.33 9.10 15.22
CA PRO A 72 -8.30 8.02 15.17
C PRO A 72 -9.50 8.39 14.27
N PRO A 73 -10.11 7.41 13.59
CA PRO A 73 -11.22 7.68 12.68
C PRO A 73 -12.45 8.17 13.46
N PRO A 74 -13.29 9.04 12.87
CA PRO A 74 -14.53 9.49 13.50
C PRO A 74 -15.53 8.33 13.67
N GLU A 75 -16.50 8.52 14.58
CA GLU A 75 -17.42 7.47 15.08
C GLU A 75 -18.16 6.71 13.96
N SER A 76 -18.45 7.39 12.86
CA SER A 76 -19.08 6.88 11.63
C SER A 76 -18.26 5.79 10.90
N PHE A 77 -16.94 5.75 11.10
CA PHE A 77 -16.00 4.83 10.44
C PHE A 77 -15.29 3.86 11.39
N VAL A 78 -15.43 4.04 12.71
CA VAL A 78 -14.85 3.11 13.72
C VAL A 78 -15.36 1.68 13.52
N GLY A 79 -14.43 0.73 13.40
CA GLY A 79 -14.74 -0.69 13.20
C GLY A 79 -15.07 -1.08 11.76
N SER A 80 -14.95 -0.15 10.81
CA SER A 80 -14.88 -0.41 9.38
C SER A 80 -13.42 -0.41 8.91
N THR A 81 -13.16 -0.96 7.72
CA THR A 81 -11.83 -1.01 7.09
C THR A 81 -11.54 0.32 6.39
N ASN A 82 -10.50 1.02 6.84
CA ASN A 82 -9.83 2.05 6.04
C ASN A 82 -9.08 1.40 4.88
N SER A 83 -9.09 2.06 3.73
CA SER A 83 -8.47 1.62 2.49
C SER A 83 -7.52 2.70 1.95
N ASP A 84 -7.34 2.80 0.63
CA ASP A 84 -6.22 3.57 0.08
C ASP A 84 -6.36 5.10 0.19
N LEU A 85 -5.27 5.82 -0.12
CA LEU A 85 -5.13 7.27 0.01
C LEU A 85 -5.00 7.96 -1.35
N ALA A 86 -5.56 9.17 -1.40
CA ALA A 86 -5.30 10.17 -2.43
C ALA A 86 -5.00 11.51 -1.75
N PHE A 87 -4.26 12.39 -2.42
CA PHE A 87 -3.82 13.67 -1.85
C PHE A 87 -4.10 14.81 -2.82
N LEU A 88 -4.58 15.94 -2.30
CA LEU A 88 -4.86 17.15 -3.08
C LEU A 88 -4.57 18.40 -2.25
N GLY A 89 -3.56 19.18 -2.63
CA GLY A 89 -3.13 20.34 -1.83
C GLY A 89 -2.80 19.94 -0.39
N ASP A 90 -3.49 20.53 0.58
CA ASP A 90 -3.32 20.25 2.02
C ASP A 90 -4.20 19.09 2.54
N TYR A 91 -4.87 18.32 1.66
CA TYR A 91 -5.77 17.23 2.07
C TYR A 91 -5.19 15.84 1.78
N ALA A 92 -5.29 14.95 2.77
CA ALA A 92 -5.22 13.50 2.59
C ALA A 92 -6.65 12.93 2.62
N ILE A 93 -7.08 12.37 1.49
CA ILE A 93 -8.38 11.75 1.31
C ILE A 93 -8.22 10.25 1.54
N GLN A 94 -8.95 9.71 2.51
CA GLN A 94 -8.86 8.32 2.93
C GLN A 94 -10.13 7.56 2.55
N GLY A 95 -9.96 6.51 1.75
CA GLY A 95 -11.01 5.54 1.49
C GLY A 95 -11.37 4.75 2.75
N ASN A 96 -12.64 4.35 2.85
CA ASN A 96 -13.09 3.37 3.84
C ASN A 96 -14.29 2.60 3.28
N TYR A 97 -14.46 1.33 3.64
CA TYR A 97 -15.57 0.51 3.11
C TYR A 97 -16.98 1.13 3.33
N ASN A 98 -17.13 2.03 4.31
CA ASN A 98 -18.35 2.81 4.58
C ASN A 98 -18.47 4.16 3.83
N GLY A 99 -17.44 4.64 3.14
CA GLY A 99 -17.43 5.96 2.49
C GLY A 99 -16.03 6.57 2.31
N VAL A 100 -15.91 7.89 2.45
CA VAL A 100 -14.65 8.63 2.30
C VAL A 100 -14.48 9.65 3.42
N MET A 101 -13.25 9.84 3.89
CA MET A 101 -12.88 10.86 4.88
C MET A 101 -11.85 11.82 4.27
N PHE A 102 -12.00 13.12 4.54
CA PHE A 102 -11.03 14.14 4.14
C PHE A 102 -10.31 14.65 5.37
N TRP A 103 -9.00 14.43 5.44
CA TRP A 103 -8.12 14.94 6.49
C TRP A 103 -7.40 16.19 5.99
N ASP A 104 -7.63 17.33 6.63
CA ASP A 104 -6.76 18.50 6.53
C ASP A 104 -5.45 18.18 7.27
N ILE A 105 -4.35 18.14 6.51
CA ILE A 105 -2.99 17.87 6.98
C ILE A 105 -2.08 19.12 6.86
N SER A 106 -2.64 20.32 6.74
CA SER A 106 -1.88 21.59 6.72
C SER A 106 -1.04 21.82 7.99
N ASP A 107 -1.46 21.20 9.11
CA ASP A 107 -0.65 20.98 10.31
C ASP A 107 -0.49 19.46 10.52
N PRO A 108 0.57 18.82 9.97
CA PRO A 108 0.75 17.37 10.06
C PRO A 108 0.89 16.84 11.49
N ALA A 109 1.21 17.70 12.47
CA ALA A 109 1.24 17.35 13.89
C ALA A 109 -0.15 17.28 14.53
N ARG A 110 -1.18 17.84 13.88
CA ARG A 110 -2.58 17.84 14.34
C ARG A 110 -3.58 17.78 13.17
N PRO A 111 -3.61 16.68 12.38
CA PRO A 111 -4.59 16.53 11.30
C PRO A 111 -6.02 16.68 11.82
N THR A 112 -6.90 17.28 11.02
CA THR A 112 -8.32 17.43 11.37
C THR A 112 -9.23 16.92 10.27
N ILE A 113 -10.37 16.34 10.65
CA ILE A 113 -11.40 15.93 9.68
C ILE A 113 -12.07 17.18 9.11
N ALA A 114 -11.98 17.35 7.80
CA ALA A 114 -12.71 18.36 7.03
C ALA A 114 -14.10 17.83 6.61
N VAL A 115 -14.18 16.57 6.16
CA VAL A 115 -15.42 15.92 5.71
C VAL A 115 -15.48 14.45 6.13
N GLU A 116 -16.67 14.04 6.58
CA GLU A 116 -17.10 12.64 6.76
C GLU A 116 -18.19 12.30 5.74
N PHE A 117 -17.84 11.66 4.62
CA PHE A 117 -18.81 11.33 3.57
C PHE A 117 -19.18 9.84 3.64
N VAL A 118 -20.22 9.51 4.42
CA VAL A 118 -20.74 8.14 4.54
C VAL A 118 -21.50 7.76 3.27
N CYS A 119 -20.94 6.83 2.50
CA CYS A 119 -21.51 6.33 1.25
C CYS A 119 -21.01 4.90 0.97
N PRO A 120 -21.57 3.87 1.66
CA PRO A 120 -21.00 2.52 1.66
C PRO A 120 -20.92 1.90 0.26
N ALA A 121 -19.83 1.16 0.00
CA ALA A 121 -19.67 0.36 -1.22
C ALA A 121 -18.69 -0.82 -1.10
N SER A 122 -17.93 -0.95 0.01
CA SER A 122 -16.72 -1.79 0.07
C SER A 122 -15.61 -1.32 -0.88
N GLN A 123 -14.36 -1.61 -0.53
CA GLN A 123 -13.16 -1.00 -1.13
C GLN A 123 -13.09 0.49 -0.88
N SER A 124 -13.83 1.29 -1.65
CA SER A 124 -13.80 2.76 -1.59
C SER A 124 -12.41 3.37 -1.77
N ASP A 125 -11.49 2.68 -2.46
CA ASP A 125 -10.22 3.27 -2.86
C ASP A 125 -10.46 4.55 -3.66
N VAL A 126 -9.61 5.55 -3.43
CA VAL A 126 -9.80 6.92 -3.90
C VAL A 126 -8.70 7.35 -4.86
N SER A 127 -9.03 8.24 -5.79
CA SER A 127 -8.08 9.02 -6.57
C SER A 127 -8.68 10.38 -6.91
N VAL A 128 -7.83 11.38 -7.10
CA VAL A 128 -8.23 12.74 -7.48
C VAL A 128 -7.60 13.19 -8.79
N TYR A 129 -8.27 14.11 -9.48
CA TYR A 129 -7.63 14.95 -10.48
C TYR A 129 -8.35 16.28 -10.63
N GLY A 130 -7.64 17.40 -10.50
CA GLY A 130 -8.24 18.74 -10.49
C GLY A 130 -9.31 18.86 -9.41
N ASN A 131 -10.55 19.11 -9.81
CA ASN A 131 -11.71 19.22 -8.92
C ASN A 131 -12.53 17.92 -8.83
N LEU A 132 -12.01 16.78 -9.27
CA LEU A 132 -12.75 15.51 -9.28
C LEU A 132 -12.16 14.51 -8.28
N LEU A 133 -13.05 13.82 -7.56
CA LEU A 133 -12.76 12.63 -6.75
C LEU A 133 -13.43 11.40 -7.39
N PHE A 134 -12.65 10.35 -7.55
CA PHE A 134 -13.04 9.04 -8.04
C PHE A 134 -13.02 8.04 -6.88
N VAL A 135 -14.06 7.23 -6.75
CA VAL A 135 -14.19 6.26 -5.63
C VAL A 135 -14.61 4.89 -6.17
N SER A 136 -13.80 3.86 -5.87
CA SER A 136 -14.11 2.46 -6.17
C SER A 136 -15.36 1.98 -5.43
N GLY A 137 -16.15 1.14 -6.09
CA GLY A 137 -17.22 0.38 -5.44
C GLY A 137 -17.34 -1.02 -6.02
N GLU A 138 -17.22 -2.04 -5.17
CA GLU A 138 -17.30 -3.45 -5.58
C GLU A 138 -18.38 -4.24 -4.86
N GLY A 139 -18.62 -3.91 -3.60
CA GLY A 139 -19.47 -4.66 -2.69
C GLY A 139 -20.91 -4.74 -3.18
N THR A 140 -21.51 -5.92 -3.06
CA THR A 140 -22.89 -6.14 -3.53
C THR A 140 -23.93 -5.32 -2.75
N SER A 141 -23.61 -4.83 -1.56
CA SER A 141 -24.49 -3.96 -0.78
C SER A 141 -24.40 -2.47 -1.13
N GLY A 142 -23.45 -2.03 -1.96
CA GLY A 142 -23.31 -0.62 -2.32
C GLY A 142 -24.51 -0.09 -3.11
N ARG A 143 -24.96 1.14 -2.81
CA ARG A 143 -26.11 1.78 -3.49
C ARG A 143 -25.68 2.98 -4.34
N LEU A 144 -26.46 3.23 -5.40
CA LEU A 144 -26.33 4.41 -6.27
C LEU A 144 -26.64 5.73 -5.55
N ASP A 145 -27.47 5.72 -4.51
CA ASP A 145 -27.94 6.89 -3.74
C ASP A 145 -27.16 7.12 -2.43
N CYS A 146 -26.03 6.42 -2.23
CA CYS A 146 -25.27 6.39 -0.98
C CYS A 146 -26.02 5.84 0.26
N GLY A 147 -27.21 5.25 0.10
CA GLY A 147 -27.98 4.67 1.20
C GLY A 147 -27.22 3.57 1.97
N SER A 148 -27.45 3.47 3.28
CA SER A 148 -26.78 2.52 4.18
C SER A 148 -27.60 1.27 4.48
N GLU A 149 -28.83 1.19 3.98
CA GLU A 149 -29.72 0.03 4.09
C GLU A 149 -29.27 -1.19 3.27
N GLY A 150 -28.34 -0.98 2.33
CA GLY A 150 -27.81 -2.01 1.44
C GLY A 150 -28.76 -2.41 0.31
N VAL A 151 -28.46 -3.56 -0.30
CA VAL A 151 -29.27 -4.19 -1.36
C VAL A 151 -29.38 -5.69 -1.04
N ALA A 152 -30.61 -6.20 -0.92
CA ALA A 152 -30.88 -7.58 -0.50
C ALA A 152 -31.16 -8.53 -1.68
N GLU A 153 -31.57 -7.96 -2.81
CA GLU A 153 -31.92 -8.65 -4.04
C GLU A 153 -30.66 -9.11 -4.79
N ALA A 154 -30.76 -10.26 -5.48
CA ALA A 154 -29.70 -10.77 -6.34
C ALA A 154 -29.51 -9.95 -7.63
N VAL A 155 -30.55 -9.23 -8.06
CA VAL A 155 -30.57 -8.31 -9.21
C VAL A 155 -31.23 -7.02 -8.73
N SER A 156 -30.55 -5.88 -8.83
CA SER A 156 -31.11 -4.57 -8.48
C SER A 156 -30.48 -3.43 -9.26
N HIS A 157 -31.32 -2.55 -9.80
CA HIS A 157 -30.88 -1.31 -10.46
C HIS A 157 -30.50 -0.20 -9.48
N ASP A 158 -30.75 -0.37 -8.17
CA ASP A 158 -30.30 0.57 -7.13
C ASP A 158 -28.84 0.32 -6.70
N ARG A 159 -28.24 -0.79 -7.15
CA ARG A 159 -26.90 -1.24 -6.74
C ARG A 159 -25.80 -0.46 -7.48
N LEU A 160 -24.82 0.05 -6.73
CA LEU A 160 -23.57 0.55 -7.31
C LEU A 160 -22.50 -0.53 -7.29
N ARG A 161 -21.93 -0.84 -8.46
CA ARG A 161 -20.62 -1.47 -8.63
C ARG A 161 -19.88 -0.83 -9.80
N GLY A 162 -18.72 -0.22 -9.57
CA GLY A 162 -17.96 0.54 -10.57
C GLY A 162 -17.27 1.75 -9.94
N ILE A 163 -17.21 2.88 -10.66
CA ILE A 163 -16.61 4.14 -10.18
C ILE A 163 -17.71 5.14 -9.85
N ARG A 164 -17.65 5.77 -8.67
CA ARG A 164 -18.36 7.03 -8.38
C ARG A 164 -17.46 8.22 -8.72
N ILE A 165 -18.06 9.29 -9.21
CA ILE A 165 -17.40 10.57 -9.55
C ILE A 165 -18.08 11.66 -8.73
N PHE A 166 -17.26 12.44 -8.02
CA PHE A 166 -17.69 13.59 -7.22
C PHE A 166 -17.00 14.86 -7.71
N ASP A 167 -17.74 15.98 -7.74
CA ASP A 167 -17.15 17.32 -7.78
C ASP A 167 -16.71 17.70 -6.36
N ILE A 168 -15.44 18.08 -6.21
CA ILE A 168 -14.80 18.52 -4.97
C ILE A 168 -14.22 19.94 -5.11
N THR A 169 -14.74 20.75 -6.03
CA THR A 169 -14.44 22.19 -6.16
C THR A 169 -14.60 22.93 -4.82
N ASP A 170 -15.61 22.54 -4.03
CA ASP A 170 -15.65 22.80 -2.59
C ASP A 170 -15.45 21.48 -1.84
N VAL A 171 -14.21 21.24 -1.39
CA VAL A 171 -13.83 20.06 -0.59
C VAL A 171 -14.71 19.86 0.65
N GLN A 172 -15.31 20.92 1.22
CA GLN A 172 -16.21 20.78 2.38
C GLN A 172 -17.61 20.28 2.02
N ASN A 173 -18.00 20.32 0.75
CA ASN A 173 -19.31 19.89 0.26
C ASN A 173 -19.19 19.06 -1.03
N PRO A 174 -18.59 17.84 -1.00
CA PRO A 174 -18.48 16.99 -2.19
C PRO A 174 -19.85 16.68 -2.82
N GLU A 175 -20.00 16.99 -4.11
CA GLU A 175 -21.24 16.73 -4.85
C GLU A 175 -21.11 15.45 -5.68
N TYR A 176 -22.00 14.48 -5.48
CA TYR A 176 -22.02 13.24 -6.26
C TYR A 176 -22.67 13.49 -7.62
N ILE A 177 -21.86 13.65 -8.66
CA ILE A 177 -22.30 14.09 -9.99
C ILE A 177 -22.60 12.92 -10.96
N ALA A 178 -21.81 11.85 -10.94
CA ALA A 178 -21.90 10.78 -11.94
C ALA A 178 -21.32 9.45 -11.45
N ASN A 179 -21.67 8.34 -12.09
CA ASN A 179 -21.05 7.04 -11.85
C ASN A 179 -20.97 6.21 -13.14
N VAL A 180 -19.98 5.32 -13.22
CA VAL A 180 -19.81 4.39 -14.33
C VAL A 180 -19.89 2.97 -13.80
N GLN A 181 -20.95 2.25 -14.20
CA GLN A 181 -21.17 0.86 -13.81
C GLN A 181 -20.30 -0.09 -14.65
N THR A 182 -19.59 -1.02 -14.01
CA THR A 182 -18.75 -2.03 -14.69
C THR A 182 -19.22 -3.45 -14.38
N CYS A 183 -19.06 -4.40 -15.29
CA CYS A 183 -19.61 -5.75 -15.10
C CYS A 183 -19.09 -6.50 -13.86
N ARG A 184 -17.93 -6.11 -13.33
CA ARG A 184 -17.29 -6.72 -12.16
C ARG A 184 -17.13 -5.76 -10.96
N GLY A 185 -17.57 -4.52 -11.06
CA GLY A 185 -17.30 -3.48 -10.06
C GLY A 185 -15.88 -2.91 -10.18
N SER A 186 -15.48 -2.13 -9.20
CA SER A 186 -14.12 -1.60 -9.07
C SER A 186 -13.55 -2.05 -7.74
N HIS A 187 -12.60 -2.99 -7.75
CA HIS A 187 -11.85 -3.38 -6.55
C HIS A 187 -10.91 -2.25 -6.18
N THR A 188 -9.95 -1.97 -7.08
CA THR A 188 -9.11 -0.78 -7.09
C THR A 188 -9.24 -0.09 -8.45
N HIS A 189 -8.74 1.14 -8.58
CA HIS A 189 -8.68 1.86 -9.85
C HIS A 189 -7.48 2.78 -9.88
N THR A 190 -7.10 3.23 -11.08
CA THR A 190 -5.96 4.14 -11.23
C THR A 190 -6.27 5.22 -12.25
N VAL A 191 -6.04 6.48 -11.86
CA VAL A 191 -6.22 7.66 -12.73
C VAL A 191 -4.95 7.93 -13.53
N LEU A 192 -5.11 8.01 -14.85
CA LEU A 192 -4.08 8.29 -15.85
C LEU A 192 -4.40 9.64 -16.50
N LYS A 193 -3.63 10.69 -16.15
CA LYS A 193 -3.58 11.93 -16.93
C LYS A 193 -2.53 11.77 -18.02
N HIS A 194 -2.96 11.73 -19.28
CA HIS A 194 -2.02 11.55 -20.39
C HIS A 194 -1.27 12.86 -20.69
N PRO A 195 0.06 12.86 -20.93
CA PRO A 195 0.85 14.09 -21.15
C PRO A 195 0.49 14.90 -22.40
N SER A 196 -0.35 14.35 -23.29
CA SER A 196 -0.77 15.01 -24.54
C SER A 196 -2.29 15.17 -24.69
N ASP A 197 -3.05 14.99 -23.62
CA ASP A 197 -4.52 15.14 -23.60
C ASP A 197 -4.89 15.90 -22.34
N ASP A 198 -5.15 17.19 -22.47
CA ASP A 198 -5.51 18.09 -21.38
C ASP A 198 -7.02 18.22 -21.18
N ASP A 199 -7.82 17.62 -22.07
CA ASP A 199 -9.29 17.68 -22.02
C ASP A 199 -9.89 16.51 -21.22
N ASN A 200 -9.12 15.43 -21.01
CA ASN A 200 -9.59 14.19 -20.38
C ASN A 200 -8.60 13.62 -19.34
N VAL A 201 -9.15 12.83 -18.42
CA VAL A 201 -8.40 11.78 -17.72
C VAL A 201 -8.98 10.41 -18.02
N TYR A 202 -8.15 9.39 -17.88
CA TYR A 202 -8.52 7.99 -18.10
C TYR A 202 -8.47 7.24 -16.76
N ILE A 203 -9.36 6.28 -16.56
CA ILE A 203 -9.38 5.43 -15.37
C ILE A 203 -9.27 3.97 -15.81
N TYR A 204 -8.25 3.28 -15.33
CA TYR A 204 -8.13 1.84 -15.47
C TYR A 204 -8.81 1.17 -14.28
N VAL A 205 -9.82 0.35 -14.53
CA VAL A 205 -10.63 -0.29 -13.49
C VAL A 205 -10.25 -1.76 -13.33
N SER A 206 -9.87 -2.14 -12.11
CA SER A 206 -9.61 -3.51 -11.70
C SER A 206 -10.81 -4.08 -10.96
N GLY A 207 -11.74 -4.74 -11.66
CA GLY A 207 -12.89 -5.39 -11.02
C GLY A 207 -12.60 -6.84 -10.63
N SER A 208 -12.67 -7.18 -9.33
CA SER A 208 -12.39 -8.54 -8.84
C SER A 208 -13.66 -9.39 -8.63
N SER A 209 -14.78 -8.75 -8.28
CA SER A 209 -16.02 -9.43 -7.94
C SER A 209 -16.67 -10.13 -9.14
N SER A 210 -17.62 -11.03 -8.86
CA SER A 210 -18.28 -11.88 -9.85
C SER A 210 -18.98 -11.05 -10.92
N VAL A 211 -19.00 -11.57 -12.16
CA VAL A 211 -19.74 -10.95 -13.26
C VAL A 211 -21.21 -10.87 -12.88
N ARG A 212 -21.77 -9.65 -12.88
CA ARG A 212 -23.18 -9.43 -12.53
C ARG A 212 -24.13 -10.05 -13.57
N PRO A 213 -25.37 -10.42 -13.18
CA PRO A 213 -26.38 -10.90 -14.12
C PRO A 213 -26.67 -9.88 -15.23
N ALA A 214 -26.96 -10.35 -16.44
CA ALA A 214 -27.30 -9.50 -17.58
C ALA A 214 -28.60 -8.71 -17.36
N GLU A 215 -29.47 -9.18 -16.46
CA GLU A 215 -30.66 -8.49 -15.99
C GLU A 215 -30.36 -7.30 -15.07
N GLU A 216 -29.17 -7.26 -14.43
CA GLU A 216 -28.73 -6.13 -13.62
C GLU A 216 -28.02 -5.06 -14.47
N LEU A 217 -27.21 -5.49 -15.44
CA LEU A 217 -26.57 -4.63 -16.44
C LEU A 217 -26.39 -5.39 -17.76
N GLU A 218 -26.87 -4.82 -18.84
CA GLU A 218 -26.74 -5.40 -20.18
C GLU A 218 -25.27 -5.52 -20.62
N GLY A 219 -24.94 -6.58 -21.36
CA GLY A 219 -23.59 -6.83 -21.88
C GLY A 219 -22.63 -7.58 -20.93
N CYS A 220 -23.05 -7.88 -19.70
CA CYS A 220 -22.24 -8.67 -18.77
C CYS A 220 -22.34 -10.18 -19.04
N ILE A 221 -21.23 -10.76 -19.49
CA ILE A 221 -21.12 -12.17 -19.92
C ILE A 221 -20.04 -12.86 -19.08
N ALA A 222 -20.34 -14.06 -18.57
CA ALA A 222 -19.51 -14.82 -17.63
C ALA A 222 -18.90 -16.10 -18.22
N ALA A 223 -18.84 -16.24 -19.55
CA ALA A 223 -18.26 -17.40 -20.22
C ALA A 223 -16.73 -17.29 -20.31
N GLY A 224 -15.99 -18.37 -20.06
CA GLY A 224 -14.52 -18.35 -20.05
C GLY A 224 -13.91 -18.06 -21.42
N ASP A 225 -14.36 -18.79 -22.45
CA ASP A 225 -13.76 -18.77 -23.80
C ASP A 225 -14.34 -17.70 -24.73
N ASP A 226 -15.29 -16.87 -24.25
CA ASP A 226 -15.97 -15.88 -25.08
C ASP A 226 -15.18 -14.56 -25.16
N PRO A 227 -14.77 -14.09 -26.36
CA PRO A 227 -14.10 -12.80 -26.54
C PRO A 227 -14.92 -11.57 -26.11
N SER A 228 -16.20 -11.72 -25.79
CA SER A 228 -17.07 -10.69 -25.21
C SER A 228 -17.22 -10.78 -23.67
N SER A 229 -16.68 -11.82 -23.04
CA SER A 229 -16.71 -12.05 -21.58
C SER A 229 -16.18 -10.87 -20.77
N ALA A 230 -16.75 -10.63 -19.59
CA ALA A 230 -16.24 -9.65 -18.63
C ALA A 230 -15.04 -10.15 -17.80
N LEU A 231 -14.69 -11.44 -17.93
CA LEU A 231 -13.42 -12.01 -17.44
C LEU A 231 -12.30 -11.69 -18.44
N PHE A 232 -11.04 -11.68 -17.99
CA PHE A 232 -9.84 -11.52 -18.83
C PHE A 232 -9.77 -10.18 -19.60
N ARG A 233 -10.19 -9.09 -18.97
CA ARG A 233 -10.04 -7.72 -19.49
C ARG A 233 -9.99 -6.71 -18.34
N ILE A 234 -9.50 -5.50 -18.63
CA ILE A 234 -9.72 -4.31 -17.80
C ILE A 234 -10.78 -3.45 -18.48
N GLU A 235 -11.46 -2.57 -17.74
CA GLU A 235 -12.31 -1.53 -18.33
C GLU A 235 -11.55 -0.19 -18.30
N VAL A 236 -11.52 0.52 -19.43
CA VAL A 236 -10.95 1.88 -19.50
C VAL A 236 -12.09 2.88 -19.60
N ILE A 237 -12.18 3.76 -18.62
CA ILE A 237 -13.14 4.87 -18.60
C ILE A 237 -12.43 6.13 -19.07
N ARG A 238 -13.02 6.90 -19.99
CA ARG A 238 -12.60 8.28 -20.26
C ARG A 238 -13.53 9.24 -19.52
N VAL A 239 -12.95 10.22 -18.83
CA VAL A 239 -13.66 11.28 -18.10
C VAL A 239 -13.30 12.62 -18.75
N PRO A 240 -14.22 13.27 -19.48
CA PRO A 240 -14.04 14.63 -19.96
C PRO A 240 -14.03 15.60 -18.77
N LEU A 241 -13.02 16.47 -18.67
CA LEU A 241 -12.86 17.33 -17.49
C LEU A 241 -13.88 18.48 -17.43
N ASP A 242 -14.32 18.99 -18.59
CA ASP A 242 -15.36 20.01 -18.73
C ASP A 242 -16.80 19.45 -18.62
N SER A 243 -16.97 18.12 -18.65
CA SER A 243 -18.28 17.44 -18.61
C SER A 243 -18.14 16.01 -18.03
N PRO A 244 -17.75 15.88 -16.75
CA PRO A 244 -17.48 14.59 -16.10
C PRO A 244 -18.72 13.68 -16.01
N GLU A 245 -19.92 14.21 -16.20
CA GLU A 245 -21.16 13.43 -16.32
C GLU A 245 -21.22 12.55 -17.58
N ASP A 246 -20.47 12.88 -18.63
CA ASP A 246 -20.34 12.10 -19.87
C ASP A 246 -19.28 10.98 -19.74
N ALA A 247 -18.75 10.72 -18.54
CA ALA A 247 -17.79 9.65 -18.29
C ALA A 247 -18.33 8.27 -18.68
N ALA A 248 -17.56 7.54 -19.49
CA ALA A 248 -17.99 6.26 -20.05
C ALA A 248 -16.82 5.30 -20.27
N ILE A 249 -17.11 3.99 -20.26
CA ILE A 249 -16.18 2.96 -20.72
C ILE A 249 -15.97 3.17 -22.23
N VAL A 250 -14.73 3.48 -22.62
CA VAL A 250 -14.35 3.67 -24.03
C VAL A 250 -13.75 2.41 -24.65
N SER A 251 -13.17 1.53 -23.84
CA SER A 251 -12.59 0.27 -24.29
C SER A 251 -12.55 -0.78 -23.17
N SER A 252 -12.33 -2.04 -23.57
CA SER A 252 -12.15 -3.17 -22.64
C SER A 252 -10.93 -4.05 -23.01
N PRO A 253 -9.69 -3.59 -22.81
CA PRO A 253 -8.47 -4.22 -23.33
C PRO A 253 -8.20 -5.64 -22.82
N ARG A 254 -7.83 -6.54 -23.74
CA ARG A 254 -7.59 -7.98 -23.50
C ARG A 254 -6.15 -8.29 -23.05
N ILE A 255 -5.64 -7.59 -22.03
CA ILE A 255 -4.23 -7.69 -21.60
C ILE A 255 -3.79 -9.08 -21.08
N PHE A 256 -4.74 -9.98 -20.79
CA PHE A 256 -4.50 -11.35 -20.32
C PHE A 256 -4.42 -12.39 -21.45
N GLN A 257 -4.70 -12.01 -22.70
CA GLN A 257 -4.86 -12.98 -23.79
C GLN A 257 -3.60 -13.85 -23.96
N GLY A 258 -3.82 -15.17 -24.00
CA GLY A 258 -2.75 -16.17 -24.17
C GLY A 258 -1.94 -16.48 -22.91
N LEU A 259 -2.32 -16.00 -21.72
CA LEU A 259 -1.78 -16.50 -20.46
C LEU A 259 -2.44 -17.83 -20.06
N VAL A 260 -1.65 -18.68 -19.41
CA VAL A 260 -2.07 -19.93 -18.79
C VAL A 260 -2.01 -19.78 -17.26
N GLU A 261 -2.54 -20.74 -16.51
CA GLU A 261 -2.33 -20.81 -15.05
C GLU A 261 -0.81 -20.84 -14.76
N PRO A 262 -0.28 -19.92 -13.92
CA PRO A 262 1.14 -19.90 -13.58
C PRO A 262 1.50 -21.05 -12.64
N GLU A 263 2.77 -21.43 -12.59
CA GLU A 263 3.25 -22.36 -11.56
C GLU A 263 3.09 -21.73 -10.17
N SER A 264 2.73 -22.53 -9.17
CA SER A 264 2.48 -22.09 -7.79
C SER A 264 3.18 -22.99 -6.78
N HIS A 265 3.69 -22.44 -5.69
CA HIS A 265 4.22 -23.23 -4.57
C HIS A 265 3.13 -23.96 -3.76
N GLY A 266 3.53 -25.03 -3.06
CA GLY A 266 2.68 -25.74 -2.08
C GLY A 266 2.51 -24.97 -0.76
N GLN A 267 2.03 -25.62 0.29
CA GLN A 267 1.86 -24.96 1.59
C GLN A 267 3.18 -24.61 2.27
N ALA A 268 3.22 -23.51 3.02
CA ALA A 268 4.39 -23.17 3.83
C ALA A 268 4.53 -24.11 5.03
N PRO A 269 5.75 -24.33 5.56
CA PRO A 269 5.97 -25.15 6.75
C PRO A 269 5.09 -24.76 7.94
N GLY A 270 4.83 -23.46 8.12
CA GLY A 270 3.93 -22.95 9.16
C GLY A 270 2.45 -23.30 8.93
N ASP A 271 1.99 -23.32 7.68
CA ASP A 271 0.61 -23.70 7.35
C ASP A 271 0.39 -25.19 7.57
N ILE A 272 1.32 -26.03 7.10
CA ILE A 272 1.29 -27.49 7.29
C ILE A 272 1.21 -27.81 8.78
N ARG A 273 2.07 -27.20 9.59
CA ARG A 273 2.03 -27.38 11.06
C ARG A 273 0.71 -26.89 11.67
N MET A 274 0.19 -25.72 11.27
CA MET A 274 -1.11 -25.23 11.75
C MET A 274 -2.26 -26.18 11.41
N VAL A 275 -2.22 -26.81 10.23
CA VAL A 275 -3.19 -27.82 9.78
C VAL A 275 -3.07 -29.11 10.61
N GLU A 276 -1.86 -29.60 10.85
CA GLU A 276 -1.62 -30.78 11.69
C GLU A 276 -2.09 -30.56 13.14
N GLU A 277 -1.75 -29.42 13.74
CA GLU A 277 -2.19 -29.04 15.08
C GLU A 277 -3.71 -28.86 15.15
N ALA A 278 -4.34 -28.26 14.13
CA ALA A 278 -5.79 -28.13 14.03
C ALA A 278 -6.48 -29.50 14.00
N ARG A 279 -5.98 -30.43 13.18
CA ARG A 279 -6.48 -31.82 13.18
C ARG A 279 -6.29 -32.49 14.55
N ALA A 280 -5.16 -32.27 15.22
CA ALA A 280 -4.90 -32.81 16.56
C ALA A 280 -5.83 -32.25 17.65
N ARG A 281 -6.28 -31.00 17.53
CA ARG A 281 -7.29 -30.38 18.42
C ARG A 281 -8.73 -30.78 18.09
N GLY A 282 -8.97 -31.38 16.92
CA GLY A 282 -10.31 -31.66 16.40
C GLY A 282 -11.00 -30.46 15.75
N ASP A 283 -10.22 -29.43 15.38
CA ASP A 283 -10.69 -28.29 14.60
C ASP A 283 -11.08 -28.74 13.18
N PHE A 284 -12.01 -28.03 12.54
CA PHE A 284 -12.49 -28.34 11.19
C PHE A 284 -11.41 -28.07 10.14
N VAL A 285 -11.04 -29.10 9.39
CA VAL A 285 -10.04 -29.01 8.31
C VAL A 285 -10.61 -29.66 7.05
N SER A 286 -10.68 -28.92 5.96
CA SER A 286 -11.05 -29.45 4.64
C SER A 286 -9.79 -29.89 3.87
N GLY A 287 -9.97 -30.68 2.81
CA GLY A 287 -8.87 -31.14 1.95
C GLY A 287 -7.95 -32.19 2.59
N VAL A 288 -7.02 -32.69 1.77
CA VAL A 288 -6.01 -33.72 2.11
C VAL A 288 -4.67 -33.32 1.49
N GLY A 289 -3.55 -33.79 2.07
CA GLY A 289 -2.23 -33.42 1.58
C GLY A 289 -2.02 -31.90 1.56
N GLU A 290 -1.50 -31.38 0.45
CA GLU A 290 -1.17 -29.96 0.25
C GLU A 290 -2.41 -29.06 0.09
N ASP A 291 -3.58 -29.62 -0.25
CA ASP A 291 -4.85 -28.88 -0.30
C ASP A 291 -5.49 -28.65 1.08
N ALA A 292 -4.93 -29.21 2.15
CA ALA A 292 -5.58 -29.24 3.45
C ALA A 292 -5.65 -27.84 4.12
N ARG A 293 -6.84 -27.30 4.40
CA ARG A 293 -7.00 -25.95 4.98
C ARG A 293 -7.87 -25.95 6.24
N VAL A 294 -7.43 -25.22 7.27
CA VAL A 294 -8.22 -24.99 8.49
C VAL A 294 -9.41 -24.09 8.16
N MET A 295 -10.61 -24.55 8.49
CA MET A 295 -11.84 -23.84 8.15
C MET A 295 -12.14 -22.72 9.15
N SER A 296 -12.33 -21.50 8.65
CA SER A 296 -12.55 -20.33 9.49
C SER A 296 -13.83 -20.46 10.33
N ARG A 297 -13.86 -19.81 11.51
CA ARG A 297 -15.08 -19.73 12.34
C ARG A 297 -16.24 -19.02 11.62
N ARG A 298 -15.96 -18.08 10.70
CA ARG A 298 -16.98 -17.47 9.84
C ARG A 298 -17.71 -18.51 8.98
N PHE A 299 -17.00 -19.55 8.54
CA PHE A 299 -17.58 -20.66 7.78
C PHE A 299 -18.26 -21.72 8.66
N THR A 300 -17.57 -22.18 9.71
CA THR A 300 -18.02 -23.34 10.50
C THR A 300 -19.14 -23.00 11.49
N GLN A 301 -19.17 -21.79 12.05
CA GLN A 301 -20.15 -21.40 13.05
C GLN A 301 -21.60 -21.38 12.49
N PRO A 302 -21.91 -20.83 11.29
CA PRO A 302 -23.23 -20.94 10.69
C PRO A 302 -23.67 -22.40 10.45
N GLN A 303 -22.76 -23.27 10.04
CA GLN A 303 -23.05 -24.67 9.75
C GLN A 303 -23.32 -25.48 11.03
N LEU A 304 -22.54 -25.26 12.09
CA LEU A 304 -22.83 -25.81 13.42
C LEU A 304 -24.19 -25.35 13.95
N LEU A 305 -24.56 -24.08 13.72
CA LEU A 305 -25.87 -23.54 14.10
C LEU A 305 -27.01 -24.11 13.23
N ARG A 306 -26.77 -24.43 11.96
CA ARG A 306 -27.72 -25.14 11.09
C ARG A 306 -27.98 -26.55 11.63
N ILE A 307 -26.93 -27.37 11.76
CA ILE A 307 -27.01 -28.75 12.25
C ILE A 307 -27.69 -28.82 13.63
N MET A 308 -27.31 -27.92 14.55
CA MET A 308 -27.91 -27.82 15.87
C MET A 308 -29.42 -27.55 15.83
N ARG A 309 -29.90 -26.73 14.89
CA ARG A 309 -31.34 -26.46 14.70
C ARG A 309 -32.05 -27.63 14.02
N GLU A 310 -31.41 -28.30 13.06
CA GLU A 310 -31.96 -29.46 12.35
C GLU A 310 -32.26 -30.64 13.30
N ARG A 311 -31.40 -30.87 14.31
CA ARG A 311 -31.69 -31.82 15.40
C ARG A 311 -32.70 -31.34 16.45
N GLY A 312 -33.31 -30.16 16.27
CA GLY A 312 -34.25 -29.55 17.22
C GLY A 312 -33.60 -28.95 18.48
N GLY A 313 -32.31 -28.61 18.43
CA GLY A 313 -31.61 -27.91 19.50
C GLY A 313 -31.94 -26.42 19.59
N THR A 314 -31.81 -25.85 20.79
CA THR A 314 -32.08 -24.42 21.07
C THR A 314 -30.98 -23.75 21.91
N GLY A 315 -29.75 -24.26 21.82
CA GLY A 315 -28.61 -23.82 22.64
C GLY A 315 -27.30 -23.87 21.85
N SER A 316 -26.16 -23.89 22.55
CA SER A 316 -24.85 -24.01 21.89
C SER A 316 -24.72 -25.33 21.11
N PRO A 317 -23.96 -25.35 20.00
CA PRO A 317 -23.54 -26.59 19.36
C PRO A 317 -22.84 -27.54 20.35
N THR A 318 -23.03 -28.83 20.12
CA THR A 318 -22.55 -29.96 20.93
C THR A 318 -21.50 -30.75 20.17
N ALA A 319 -20.79 -31.66 20.85
CA ALA A 319 -19.84 -32.55 20.20
C ALA A 319 -20.45 -33.41 19.08
N ALA A 320 -21.75 -33.71 19.15
CA ALA A 320 -22.47 -34.42 18.08
C ALA A 320 -22.66 -33.55 16.82
N ASP A 321 -22.94 -32.25 16.98
CA ASP A 321 -23.03 -31.31 15.85
C ASP A 321 -21.66 -31.13 15.19
N SER A 322 -20.59 -31.09 15.99
CA SER A 322 -19.23 -31.03 15.47
C SER A 322 -18.85 -32.31 14.73
N ALA A 323 -19.23 -33.50 15.23
CA ALA A 323 -18.98 -34.75 14.53
C ALA A 323 -19.72 -34.80 13.18
N GLN A 324 -21.00 -34.41 13.16
CA GLN A 324 -21.78 -34.32 11.92
C GLN A 324 -21.19 -33.30 10.94
N LEU A 325 -20.74 -32.12 11.40
CA LEU A 325 -20.09 -31.16 10.51
C LEU A 325 -18.77 -31.70 9.95
N HIS A 326 -17.98 -32.46 10.71
CA HIS A 326 -16.77 -33.12 10.19
C HIS A 326 -17.09 -34.14 9.08
N GLU A 327 -18.22 -34.84 9.16
CA GLU A 327 -18.70 -35.76 8.11
C GLU A 327 -19.25 -35.02 6.88
N GLU A 328 -19.99 -33.92 7.07
CA GLU A 328 -20.57 -33.12 5.99
C GLU A 328 -19.56 -32.20 5.27
N LEU A 329 -18.47 -31.83 5.94
CA LEU A 329 -17.54 -30.79 5.49
C LEU A 329 -16.96 -31.00 4.08
N PRO A 330 -16.51 -32.21 3.66
CA PRO A 330 -15.97 -32.41 2.32
C PRO A 330 -17.00 -32.08 1.23
N THR A 331 -18.21 -32.63 1.35
CA THR A 331 -19.33 -32.39 0.44
C THR A 331 -19.73 -30.91 0.40
N LEU A 332 -19.74 -30.26 1.57
CA LEU A 332 -20.09 -28.85 1.69
C LEU A 332 -19.05 -27.94 1.00
N VAL A 333 -17.76 -28.30 1.07
CA VAL A 333 -16.68 -27.57 0.38
C VAL A 333 -16.70 -27.84 -1.13
N GLU A 334 -16.97 -29.07 -1.56
CA GLU A 334 -17.16 -29.41 -2.97
C GLU A 334 -18.29 -28.60 -3.61
N GLN A 335 -19.45 -28.52 -2.96
CA GLN A 335 -20.57 -27.68 -3.39
C GLN A 335 -20.23 -26.18 -3.51
N LEU A 336 -19.27 -25.69 -2.72
CA LEU A 336 -18.82 -24.29 -2.74
C LEU A 336 -17.74 -24.00 -3.79
N ARG A 337 -16.96 -25.01 -4.19
CA ARG A 337 -16.03 -24.89 -5.33
C ARG A 337 -16.75 -24.90 -6.67
N GLY A 338 -18.01 -25.35 -6.68
CA GLY A 338 -18.75 -25.66 -7.90
C GLY A 338 -18.30 -26.97 -8.51
N THR A 339 -19.18 -27.59 -9.30
CA THR A 339 -18.74 -28.61 -10.27
C THR A 339 -17.85 -27.93 -11.31
N PRO A 340 -16.70 -28.51 -11.70
CA PRO A 340 -16.05 -28.15 -12.95
C PRO A 340 -17.07 -28.26 -14.10
N ASP A 341 -16.99 -27.40 -15.10
CA ASP A 341 -17.78 -27.60 -16.32
C ASP A 341 -17.37 -28.94 -16.95
N ASP A 342 -18.33 -29.85 -17.12
CA ASP A 342 -18.12 -31.20 -17.67
C ASP A 342 -17.59 -31.18 -19.13
N ASP A 343 -17.62 -30.01 -19.78
CA ASP A 343 -17.14 -29.76 -21.15
C ASP A 343 -15.66 -29.29 -21.22
N VAL A 344 -14.96 -29.10 -20.09
CA VAL A 344 -13.52 -28.72 -20.08
C VAL A 344 -12.64 -29.96 -20.20
N ASP A 345 -11.79 -30.02 -21.25
CA ASP A 345 -10.76 -31.05 -21.40
C ASP A 345 -9.77 -30.98 -20.21
N PRO A 346 -9.66 -32.03 -19.37
CA PRO A 346 -8.80 -32.01 -18.19
C PRO A 346 -7.30 -31.98 -18.51
N ASP A 347 -6.91 -32.29 -19.76
CA ASP A 347 -5.53 -32.20 -20.23
C ASP A 347 -5.22 -30.83 -20.90
N ALA A 348 -6.21 -29.94 -21.04
CA ALA A 348 -6.00 -28.59 -21.59
C ALA A 348 -5.37 -27.65 -20.54
N PRO A 349 -4.42 -26.77 -20.94
CA PRO A 349 -3.90 -25.74 -20.04
C PRO A 349 -5.02 -24.82 -19.57
N ARG A 350 -5.20 -24.71 -18.26
CA ARG A 350 -6.14 -23.76 -17.67
C ARG A 350 -5.74 -22.33 -18.04
N PRO A 351 -6.71 -21.43 -18.23
CA PRO A 351 -6.43 -20.03 -18.52
C PRO A 351 -5.78 -19.33 -17.32
N GLY A 352 -5.01 -18.28 -17.60
CA GLY A 352 -4.36 -17.45 -16.58
C GLY A 352 -5.32 -16.58 -15.75
N PRO A 353 -4.81 -15.58 -15.02
CA PRO A 353 -5.64 -14.70 -14.19
C PRO A 353 -6.66 -13.90 -15.02
N THR A 354 -7.83 -13.62 -14.43
CA THR A 354 -8.96 -12.96 -15.12
C THR A 354 -9.06 -11.45 -14.88
N GLN A 355 -8.26 -10.88 -13.98
CA GLN A 355 -8.15 -9.45 -13.74
C GLN A 355 -6.75 -9.08 -13.20
N CYS A 356 -6.46 -7.78 -13.17
CA CYS A 356 -5.41 -7.27 -12.29
C CYS A 356 -6.00 -6.93 -10.93
N HIS A 357 -5.16 -6.93 -9.90
CA HIS A 357 -5.46 -6.29 -8.64
C HIS A 357 -5.17 -4.79 -8.82
N ASP A 358 -3.91 -4.37 -8.84
CA ASP A 358 -3.54 -2.98 -9.13
C ASP A 358 -2.86 -2.82 -10.50
N ILE A 359 -2.92 -1.60 -11.05
CA ILE A 359 -2.26 -1.23 -12.30
C ILE A 359 -1.55 0.12 -12.12
N THR A 360 -0.28 0.07 -11.76
CA THR A 360 0.52 1.30 -11.54
C THR A 360 0.85 1.95 -12.88
N VAL A 361 0.35 3.17 -13.12
CA VAL A 361 0.59 3.92 -14.37
C VAL A 361 1.74 4.92 -14.19
N PHE A 362 2.58 5.05 -15.21
CA PHE A 362 3.66 6.04 -15.28
C PHE A 362 3.57 6.82 -16.61
N PRO A 363 2.65 7.81 -16.72
CA PRO A 363 2.28 8.43 -18.00
C PRO A 363 3.43 9.16 -18.69
N GLU A 364 4.36 9.75 -17.94
CA GLU A 364 5.52 10.49 -18.48
C GLU A 364 6.50 9.59 -19.25
N ILE A 365 6.54 8.30 -18.91
CA ILE A 365 7.36 7.28 -19.59
C ILE A 365 6.52 6.47 -20.59
N GLY A 366 5.19 6.50 -20.46
CA GLY A 366 4.26 5.76 -21.32
C GLY A 366 4.17 4.28 -20.98
N LEU A 367 4.47 3.90 -19.73
CA LEU A 367 4.42 2.52 -19.23
C LEU A 367 3.40 2.37 -18.08
N ALA A 368 2.88 1.17 -17.89
CA ALA A 368 2.21 0.76 -16.67
C ALA A 368 2.61 -0.66 -16.25
N ALA A 369 2.50 -0.96 -14.96
CA ALA A 369 2.76 -2.27 -14.37
C ALA A 369 1.48 -2.82 -13.73
N GLY A 370 0.91 -3.86 -14.33
CA GLY A 370 -0.25 -4.56 -13.79
C GLY A 370 0.19 -5.68 -12.86
N ALA A 371 -0.22 -5.66 -11.60
CA ALA A 371 -0.04 -6.75 -10.66
C ALA A 371 -1.33 -7.57 -10.63
N CYS A 372 -1.30 -8.81 -11.14
CA CYS A 372 -2.52 -9.46 -11.61
C CYS A 372 -2.73 -10.87 -11.08
N GLY A 373 -2.73 -11.03 -9.75
CA GLY A 373 -3.16 -12.24 -9.05
C GLY A 373 -2.42 -13.54 -9.41
N GLY A 374 -1.29 -13.45 -10.11
CA GLY A 374 -0.57 -14.58 -10.69
C GLY A 374 0.48 -14.19 -11.75
N TYR A 375 0.35 -13.00 -12.33
CA TYR A 375 1.37 -12.40 -13.22
C TYR A 375 1.65 -10.95 -12.86
N GLY A 376 2.91 -10.53 -13.07
CA GLY A 376 3.29 -9.13 -13.28
C GLY A 376 3.28 -8.83 -14.77
N LEU A 377 2.54 -7.83 -15.20
CA LEU A 377 2.40 -7.42 -16.60
C LEU A 377 3.06 -6.07 -16.81
N LEU A 378 3.89 -5.94 -17.86
CA LEU A 378 4.36 -4.64 -18.33
C LEU A 378 3.47 -4.21 -19.51
N LEU A 379 2.93 -3.01 -19.44
CA LEU A 379 1.98 -2.44 -20.39
C LEU A 379 2.55 -1.16 -21.02
N ASP A 380 2.31 -0.98 -22.32
CA ASP A 380 2.45 0.29 -23.04
C ASP A 380 1.12 1.05 -22.93
N ILE A 381 1.17 2.31 -22.47
CA ILE A 381 0.00 3.17 -22.23
C ILE A 381 0.04 4.47 -23.03
N ARG A 382 0.85 4.54 -24.09
CA ARG A 382 0.96 5.71 -24.99
C ARG A 382 -0.30 5.96 -25.83
N ASP A 383 -1.14 4.93 -25.94
CA ASP A 383 -2.57 5.07 -26.22
C ASP A 383 -3.30 4.74 -24.91
N PRO A 384 -3.80 5.74 -24.17
CA PRO A 384 -4.47 5.51 -22.89
C PRO A 384 -5.85 4.87 -23.04
N GLU A 385 -6.45 4.87 -24.25
CA GLU A 385 -7.67 4.10 -24.49
C GLU A 385 -7.35 2.63 -24.79
N ASN A 386 -6.18 2.32 -25.34
CA ASN A 386 -5.86 0.95 -25.80
C ASN A 386 -4.50 0.46 -25.25
N PRO A 387 -4.33 0.30 -23.93
CA PRO A 387 -3.10 -0.23 -23.35
C PRO A 387 -2.78 -1.63 -23.87
N VAL A 388 -1.51 -1.83 -24.25
CA VAL A 388 -1.01 -3.08 -24.84
C VAL A 388 0.00 -3.73 -23.90
N ARG A 389 -0.21 -5.00 -23.54
CA ARG A 389 0.81 -5.77 -22.81
C ARG A 389 2.03 -6.01 -23.70
N ILE A 390 3.19 -5.56 -23.24
CA ILE A 390 4.49 -5.75 -23.89
C ILE A 390 5.31 -6.89 -23.26
N ASP A 391 5.12 -7.19 -21.98
CA ASP A 391 5.75 -8.34 -21.31
C ASP A 391 4.90 -8.92 -20.17
N ALA A 392 5.20 -10.15 -19.75
CA ALA A 392 4.55 -10.86 -18.64
C ALA A 392 5.54 -11.76 -17.90
N VAL A 393 5.65 -11.58 -16.58
CA VAL A 393 6.39 -12.47 -15.68
C VAL A 393 5.43 -13.18 -14.73
N ALA A 394 5.76 -14.41 -14.39
CA ALA A 394 5.14 -15.17 -13.30
C ALA A 394 6.25 -15.75 -12.42
N ASP A 395 5.95 -15.94 -11.15
CA ASP A 395 6.88 -16.43 -10.15
C ASP A 395 6.15 -17.41 -9.24
N ALA A 396 6.68 -18.61 -9.11
CA ALA A 396 6.08 -19.65 -8.26
C ALA A 396 6.20 -19.35 -6.77
N ASN A 397 7.04 -18.40 -6.36
CA ASN A 397 7.14 -17.87 -4.99
C ASN A 397 6.05 -16.83 -4.68
N PHE A 398 5.37 -16.28 -5.68
CA PHE A 398 4.26 -15.33 -5.51
C PHE A 398 2.92 -16.06 -5.37
N SER A 399 2.10 -15.64 -4.42
CA SER A 399 0.75 -16.19 -4.24
C SER A 399 -0.36 -15.27 -4.74
N TYR A 400 -0.17 -13.94 -4.71
CA TYR A 400 -1.13 -12.95 -5.16
C TYR A 400 -0.41 -11.64 -5.51
N TRP A 401 -0.08 -11.49 -6.79
CA TRP A 401 0.48 -10.26 -7.35
C TRP A 401 -0.50 -9.11 -7.10
N HIS A 402 -0.16 -8.24 -6.16
CA HIS A 402 -1.06 -7.26 -5.56
C HIS A 402 -0.87 -5.87 -6.14
N SER A 403 0.37 -5.35 -6.10
CA SER A 403 0.70 -4.01 -6.58
C SER A 403 2.11 -3.92 -7.16
N ALA A 404 2.43 -2.77 -7.74
CA ALA A 404 3.70 -2.51 -8.42
C ALA A 404 4.18 -1.07 -8.18
N THR A 405 5.50 -0.85 -8.22
CA THR A 405 6.11 0.48 -8.13
C THR A 405 7.29 0.55 -9.10
N PHE A 406 7.31 1.56 -9.98
CA PHE A 406 8.48 1.84 -10.80
C PHE A 406 9.52 2.60 -9.98
N ASN A 407 10.78 2.53 -10.39
CA ASN A 407 11.76 3.51 -9.94
C ASN A 407 11.65 4.81 -10.78
N ASN A 408 12.25 5.93 -10.35
CA ASN A 408 11.93 7.26 -10.91
C ASN A 408 12.29 7.46 -12.39
N ASP A 409 13.15 6.63 -12.98
CA ASP A 409 13.51 6.68 -14.41
C ASP A 409 12.87 5.55 -15.24
N GLY A 410 11.99 4.74 -14.62
CA GLY A 410 11.30 3.62 -15.28
C GLY A 410 12.23 2.47 -15.72
N SER A 411 13.49 2.44 -15.27
CA SER A 411 14.44 1.36 -15.59
C SER A 411 14.25 0.11 -14.72
N LYS A 412 13.48 0.21 -13.64
CA LYS A 412 13.12 -0.89 -12.73
C LYS A 412 11.64 -0.87 -12.38
N VAL A 413 11.13 -2.04 -12.05
CA VAL A 413 9.82 -2.23 -11.43
C VAL A 413 9.93 -3.24 -10.30
N LEU A 414 9.31 -2.91 -9.17
CA LEU A 414 9.09 -3.80 -8.04
C LEU A 414 7.63 -4.25 -8.06
N PHE A 415 7.38 -5.53 -7.84
CA PHE A 415 6.02 -6.08 -7.65
C PHE A 415 5.88 -6.66 -6.25
N THR A 416 4.68 -6.53 -5.69
CA THR A 416 4.37 -6.88 -4.30
C THR A 416 3.44 -8.09 -4.22
N ASP A 417 3.75 -9.04 -3.34
CA ASP A 417 2.95 -10.26 -3.09
C ASP A 417 2.14 -10.15 -1.79
N GLU A 418 0.82 -10.01 -1.91
CA GLU A 418 -0.11 -10.02 -0.77
C GLU A 418 -0.44 -11.47 -0.37
N TRP A 419 0.60 -12.26 -0.08
CA TRP A 419 0.45 -13.68 0.21
C TRP A 419 -0.54 -13.91 1.36
N GLY A 420 -1.57 -14.73 1.10
CA GLY A 420 -2.64 -14.96 2.07
C GLY A 420 -3.81 -13.99 1.98
N GLY A 421 -3.85 -13.10 0.99
CA GLY A 421 -5.00 -12.28 0.60
C GLY A 421 -5.50 -11.39 1.74
N GLY A 422 -4.58 -10.63 2.34
CA GLY A 422 -4.82 -9.66 3.41
C GLY A 422 -5.20 -10.25 4.77
N GLY A 423 -5.70 -11.48 4.80
CA GLY A 423 -6.08 -12.18 6.02
C GLY A 423 -4.99 -13.07 6.60
N GLY A 424 -3.91 -13.37 5.87
CA GLY A 424 -2.90 -14.35 6.29
C GLY A 424 -1.86 -13.82 7.29
N PRO A 425 -1.44 -14.62 8.29
CA PRO A 425 -0.22 -14.34 9.04
C PRO A 425 1.00 -14.89 8.28
N LYS A 426 1.56 -14.10 7.35
CA LYS A 426 2.57 -14.56 6.37
C LYS A 426 3.99 -13.99 6.56
N CYS A 427 4.22 -13.36 7.70
CA CYS A 427 5.51 -12.88 8.14
C CYS A 427 6.08 -13.74 9.30
N ARG A 428 5.69 -15.01 9.45
CA ARG A 428 6.11 -15.84 10.58
C ARG A 428 7.60 -16.21 10.47
N ILE A 429 8.21 -16.55 11.60
CA ILE A 429 9.64 -16.95 11.67
C ILE A 429 10.01 -18.16 10.79
N ASP A 430 9.03 -19.00 10.46
CA ASP A 430 9.17 -20.22 9.65
C ASP A 430 8.50 -20.13 8.26
N ASP A 431 8.05 -18.93 7.88
CA ASP A 431 7.71 -18.63 6.50
C ASP A 431 9.01 -18.37 5.69
N PRO A 432 9.13 -18.87 4.45
CA PRO A 432 10.23 -18.53 3.56
C PRO A 432 10.35 -17.00 3.37
N ARG A 433 11.57 -16.53 3.14
CA ARG A 433 11.85 -15.10 2.99
C ARG A 433 11.48 -14.59 1.60
N GLU A 434 11.49 -15.49 0.63
CA GLU A 434 11.14 -15.34 -0.78
C GLU A 434 9.63 -15.40 -1.08
N TRP A 435 8.79 -15.88 -0.14
CA TRP A 435 7.31 -15.98 -0.33
C TRP A 435 6.61 -14.81 0.36
N GLY A 436 5.58 -14.20 -0.23
CA GLY A 436 4.99 -12.97 0.34
C GLY A 436 6.03 -11.86 0.47
N ALA A 437 6.88 -11.75 -0.56
CA ALA A 437 7.98 -10.83 -0.69
C ALA A 437 7.75 -9.94 -1.91
N ASP A 438 8.39 -8.79 -1.96
CA ASP A 438 8.48 -7.99 -3.16
C ASP A 438 9.55 -8.57 -4.10
N ALA A 439 9.30 -8.60 -5.40
CA ALA A 439 10.22 -9.06 -6.42
C ALA A 439 10.70 -7.88 -7.28
N ILE A 440 12.02 -7.73 -7.42
CA ILE A 440 12.64 -6.60 -8.11
C ILE A 440 13.11 -7.01 -9.50
N PHE A 441 12.70 -6.22 -10.51
CA PHE A 441 13.04 -6.41 -11.92
C PHE A 441 13.71 -5.17 -12.50
N THR A 442 14.72 -5.35 -13.36
CA THR A 442 15.12 -4.30 -14.33
C THR A 442 14.30 -4.44 -15.61
N ILE A 443 14.10 -3.34 -16.33
CA ILE A 443 13.41 -3.33 -17.63
C ILE A 443 14.47 -3.16 -18.73
N GLU A 444 14.74 -4.24 -19.45
CA GLU A 444 15.79 -4.33 -20.47
C GLU A 444 15.17 -4.65 -21.83
N ASN A 445 15.22 -3.71 -22.78
CA ASN A 445 14.62 -3.85 -24.11
C ASN A 445 13.13 -4.23 -24.09
N SER A 446 12.36 -3.63 -23.19
CA SER A 446 10.93 -3.92 -22.94
C SER A 446 10.63 -5.29 -22.32
N SER A 447 11.62 -5.99 -21.75
CA SER A 447 11.42 -7.20 -20.96
C SER A 447 11.86 -7.01 -19.50
N MET A 448 11.14 -7.63 -18.57
CA MET A 448 11.42 -7.61 -17.14
C MET A 448 12.43 -8.71 -16.77
N VAL A 449 13.53 -8.33 -16.14
CA VAL A 449 14.62 -9.23 -15.73
C VAL A 449 14.71 -9.24 -14.20
N PHE A 450 14.36 -10.37 -13.58
CA PHE A 450 14.40 -10.56 -12.13
C PHE A 450 15.83 -10.46 -11.56
N HIS A 451 15.97 -9.88 -10.36
CA HIS A 451 17.24 -9.84 -9.63
C HIS A 451 17.17 -10.45 -8.23
N GLU A 452 16.29 -9.96 -7.36
CA GLU A 452 16.29 -10.29 -5.93
C GLU A 452 14.91 -10.01 -5.30
N TYR A 453 14.66 -10.62 -4.12
CA TYR A 453 13.48 -10.36 -3.31
C TYR A 453 13.75 -9.37 -2.17
N TYR A 454 12.73 -8.63 -1.76
CA TYR A 454 12.70 -7.85 -0.52
C TYR A 454 11.52 -8.28 0.36
N LYS A 455 11.73 -8.42 1.67
CA LYS A 455 10.66 -8.70 2.64
C LYS A 455 11.03 -8.16 4.01
N LEU A 456 10.07 -7.54 4.71
CA LEU A 456 10.27 -6.93 6.03
C LEU A 456 11.02 -7.89 6.97
N SER A 457 12.06 -7.42 7.68
CA SER A 457 13.00 -8.35 8.31
C SER A 457 12.47 -9.02 9.60
N ALA A 458 11.67 -8.31 10.39
CA ALA A 458 11.05 -8.82 11.61
C ALA A 458 10.06 -9.99 11.37
N PRO A 459 10.12 -11.05 12.20
CA PRO A 459 9.08 -12.07 12.25
C PRO A 459 7.87 -11.61 13.08
N GLN A 460 6.67 -11.78 12.55
CA GLN A 460 5.40 -11.56 13.25
C GLN A 460 4.80 -12.88 13.79
N THR A 461 3.80 -12.77 14.66
CA THR A 461 3.12 -13.91 15.27
C THR A 461 2.03 -14.50 14.38
N SER A 462 1.46 -15.64 14.77
CA SER A 462 0.32 -16.26 14.08
C SER A 462 -1.04 -15.59 14.34
N VAL A 463 -1.10 -14.50 15.12
CA VAL A 463 -2.32 -13.69 15.35
C VAL A 463 -2.30 -12.34 14.62
N GLU A 464 -1.23 -12.04 13.88
CA GLU A 464 -1.09 -10.82 13.09
C GLU A 464 -1.31 -11.11 11.61
N ASN A 465 -2.30 -10.49 10.97
CA ASN A 465 -2.35 -10.49 9.51
C ASN A 465 -1.21 -9.60 9.00
N CYS A 466 -0.22 -10.21 8.34
CA CYS A 466 0.99 -9.54 7.88
C CYS A 466 1.33 -10.07 6.50
N VAL A 467 1.27 -9.14 5.55
CA VAL A 467 1.42 -9.29 4.10
C VAL A 467 2.03 -8.00 3.58
N ALA A 468 2.66 -8.03 2.42
CA ALA A 468 3.12 -6.81 1.75
C ALA A 468 1.91 -6.08 1.13
N HIS A 469 1.87 -4.75 1.17
CA HIS A 469 0.79 -3.93 0.63
C HIS A 469 1.32 -2.55 0.18
N ASN A 470 0.42 -1.65 -0.21
CA ASN A 470 0.75 -0.46 -1.02
C ASN A 470 1.73 0.53 -0.36
N GLY A 471 2.52 1.18 -1.22
CA GLY A 471 3.64 2.03 -0.88
C GLY A 471 3.96 3.04 -1.99
N SER A 472 5.02 3.82 -1.81
CA SER A 472 5.54 4.71 -2.85
C SER A 472 7.04 4.95 -2.74
N LEU A 473 7.62 5.45 -3.83
CA LEU A 473 8.93 6.06 -3.78
C LEU A 473 8.95 7.28 -2.84
N ILE A 474 10.10 7.50 -2.20
CA ILE A 474 10.49 8.80 -1.63
C ILE A 474 11.45 9.47 -2.63
N PRO A 475 11.28 10.76 -2.97
CA PRO A 475 12.12 11.48 -3.94
C PRO A 475 13.53 11.82 -3.41
N ILE A 476 14.30 10.80 -3.00
CA ILE A 476 15.72 10.96 -2.66
C ILE A 476 16.53 10.99 -3.97
N PRO A 477 17.24 12.09 -4.28
CA PRO A 477 17.90 12.22 -5.59
C PRO A 477 18.98 11.16 -5.79
N GLY A 478 18.94 10.48 -6.94
CA GLY A 478 19.92 9.46 -7.34
C GLY A 478 19.89 8.17 -6.51
N ARG A 479 18.77 7.87 -5.83
CA ARG A 479 18.51 6.62 -5.12
C ARG A 479 17.06 6.18 -5.35
N ASP A 480 16.85 4.87 -5.36
CA ASP A 480 15.52 4.28 -5.40
C ASP A 480 15.17 3.85 -3.97
N ILE A 481 14.41 4.70 -3.27
CA ILE A 481 13.97 4.50 -1.88
C ILE A 481 12.46 4.34 -1.88
N MET A 482 11.94 3.28 -1.26
CA MET A 482 10.51 3.00 -1.17
C MET A 482 10.07 2.92 0.30
N ILE A 483 8.93 3.56 0.61
CA ILE A 483 8.18 3.34 1.85
C ILE A 483 6.99 2.44 1.52
N GLN A 484 6.75 1.40 2.33
CA GLN A 484 5.76 0.37 2.03
C GLN A 484 4.99 -0.08 3.27
N GLY A 485 3.69 -0.31 3.10
CA GLY A 485 2.79 -0.82 4.12
C GLY A 485 2.88 -2.34 4.22
N TRP A 486 2.82 -2.87 5.44
CA TRP A 486 2.91 -4.31 5.71
C TRP A 486 1.82 -4.80 6.67
N TYR A 487 0.58 -4.32 6.57
CA TYR A 487 -0.52 -4.67 7.49
C TYR A 487 -0.04 -4.62 8.97
N GLN A 488 -0.19 -5.67 9.79
CA GLN A 488 0.33 -5.71 11.17
C GLN A 488 1.85 -5.96 11.30
N GLY A 489 2.61 -5.86 10.22
CA GLY A 489 4.06 -5.68 10.23
C GLY A 489 4.51 -4.21 10.11
N GLY A 490 3.56 -3.27 10.12
CA GLY A 490 3.82 -1.84 10.20
C GLY A 490 4.14 -1.20 8.85
N ILE A 491 5.11 -0.29 8.85
CA ILE A 491 5.68 0.33 7.66
C ILE A 491 7.19 0.08 7.61
N SER A 492 7.71 -0.17 6.42
CA SER A 492 9.14 -0.35 6.20
C SER A 492 9.65 0.56 5.08
N LEU A 493 10.77 1.22 5.34
CA LEU A 493 11.50 2.05 4.39
C LEU A 493 12.75 1.29 3.95
N PHE A 494 12.93 1.08 2.65
CA PHE A 494 14.08 0.33 2.12
C PHE A 494 14.73 1.01 0.92
N ASP A 495 16.03 0.78 0.76
CA ASP A 495 16.81 1.18 -0.41
C ASP A 495 16.93 -0.01 -1.36
N TRP A 496 16.49 0.18 -2.61
CA TRP A 496 16.56 -0.79 -3.70
C TRP A 496 17.29 -0.23 -4.94
N THR A 497 18.13 0.81 -4.74
CA THR A 497 18.96 1.44 -5.79
C THR A 497 19.84 0.42 -6.50
N ASP A 498 20.42 -0.52 -5.73
CA ASP A 498 21.00 -1.75 -6.26
C ASP A 498 19.91 -2.83 -6.26
N PRO A 499 19.39 -3.25 -7.42
CA PRO A 499 18.31 -4.24 -7.50
C PRO A 499 18.72 -5.63 -6.99
N LYS A 500 20.01 -5.86 -6.69
CA LYS A 500 20.56 -7.12 -6.18
C LYS A 500 20.86 -7.10 -4.67
N ASN A 501 20.61 -5.98 -4.00
CA ASN A 501 20.87 -5.83 -2.57
C ASN A 501 19.88 -4.84 -1.91
N PRO A 502 18.56 -5.11 -2.00
CA PRO A 502 17.56 -4.30 -1.31
C PRO A 502 17.72 -4.45 0.21
N HIS A 503 17.60 -3.36 0.97
CA HIS A 503 17.75 -3.42 2.43
C HIS A 503 16.94 -2.36 3.18
N GLU A 504 16.41 -2.76 4.34
CA GLU A 504 15.65 -1.91 5.26
C GLU A 504 16.55 -0.85 5.91
N ILE A 505 16.11 0.41 5.86
CA ILE A 505 16.82 1.59 6.37
C ILE A 505 16.04 2.41 7.40
N ALA A 506 14.72 2.20 7.52
CA ALA A 506 13.88 2.74 8.58
C ALA A 506 12.61 1.89 8.74
N PHE A 507 11.94 1.94 9.90
CA PHE A 507 10.64 1.29 10.09
C PHE A 507 9.84 1.96 11.21
N HIS A 508 8.53 1.70 11.22
CA HIS A 508 7.70 1.77 12.41
C HIS A 508 6.75 0.57 12.44
N ASP A 509 6.54 -0.04 13.60
CA ASP A 509 5.63 -1.16 13.77
C ASP A 509 4.96 -1.16 15.16
N ARG A 510 3.83 -1.84 15.29
CA ARG A 510 3.06 -1.99 16.53
C ARG A 510 2.71 -3.45 16.77
N GLY A 511 2.67 -3.84 18.04
CA GLY A 511 2.21 -5.17 18.44
C GLY A 511 0.76 -5.48 18.01
N PRO A 512 0.33 -6.75 18.17
CA PRO A 512 -0.92 -7.24 17.61
C PRO A 512 -2.12 -6.40 18.03
N VAL A 513 -3.11 -6.25 17.16
CA VAL A 513 -4.43 -5.68 17.54
C VAL A 513 -5.09 -6.50 18.66
N ASN A 514 -4.76 -7.78 18.79
CA ASN A 514 -5.24 -8.63 19.88
C ASN A 514 -4.27 -9.78 20.21
N ALA A 515 -3.99 -9.99 21.50
CA ALA A 515 -3.00 -10.96 21.97
C ALA A 515 -3.36 -12.46 21.74
N GLU A 516 -4.64 -12.78 21.54
CA GLU A 516 -5.12 -14.18 21.53
C GLU A 516 -5.79 -14.61 20.22
N THR A 517 -6.33 -13.66 19.46
CA THR A 517 -7.15 -13.95 18.29
C THR A 517 -6.83 -13.05 17.13
N GLN A 518 -6.65 -13.64 15.96
CA GLN A 518 -6.36 -12.90 14.74
C GLN A 518 -7.46 -11.87 14.44
N ARG A 519 -7.03 -10.63 14.20
CA ARG A 519 -7.83 -9.49 13.75
C ARG A 519 -7.16 -8.88 12.52
N SER A 520 -7.92 -8.13 11.73
CA SER A 520 -7.35 -7.28 10.69
C SER A 520 -6.95 -5.95 11.33
N GLY A 521 -5.86 -5.36 10.86
CA GLY A 521 -5.32 -4.08 11.34
C GLY A 521 -3.98 -3.77 10.68
N GLY A 522 -3.36 -2.67 11.09
CA GLY A 522 -2.06 -2.24 10.59
C GLY A 522 -2.12 -1.37 9.33
N SER A 523 -0.99 -1.19 8.65
CA SER A 523 -0.86 -0.29 7.50
C SER A 523 -1.50 -0.89 6.24
N TRP A 524 -2.61 -0.31 5.76
CA TRP A 524 -3.14 -0.61 4.44
C TRP A 524 -2.22 -0.02 3.37
N SER A 525 -1.93 1.28 3.45
CA SER A 525 -1.05 1.94 2.50
C SER A 525 -0.33 3.11 3.12
N VAL A 526 0.82 3.45 2.56
CA VAL A 526 1.67 4.53 3.07
C VAL A 526 2.36 5.26 1.92
N TYR A 527 2.31 6.59 1.96
CA TYR A 527 2.82 7.44 0.88
C TYR A 527 3.70 8.55 1.41
N TRP A 528 4.72 8.91 0.63
CA TRP A 528 5.38 10.20 0.77
C TRP A 528 4.55 11.29 0.11
N TYR A 529 4.21 12.34 0.86
CA TYR A 529 3.52 13.50 0.31
C TYR A 529 4.08 14.79 0.91
N ASN A 530 4.64 15.65 0.06
CA ASN A 530 5.06 17.03 0.36
C ASN A 530 5.89 17.23 1.65
N GLY A 531 6.70 16.23 2.02
CA GLY A 531 7.64 16.31 3.14
C GLY A 531 7.31 15.44 4.35
N VAL A 532 6.13 14.80 4.36
CA VAL A 532 5.71 13.84 5.38
C VAL A 532 5.42 12.47 4.77
N ILE A 533 5.37 11.45 5.62
CA ILE A 533 4.93 10.10 5.29
C ILE A 533 3.55 9.91 5.94
N VAL A 534 2.52 9.62 5.15
CA VAL A 534 1.14 9.47 5.61
C VAL A 534 0.69 8.03 5.44
N ASN A 535 0.21 7.42 6.52
CA ASN A 535 -0.16 6.00 6.61
C ASN A 535 -1.67 5.84 6.86
N SER A 536 -2.35 5.09 6.00
CA SER A 536 -3.73 4.63 6.21
C SER A 536 -3.71 3.37 7.06
N GLU A 537 -4.12 3.48 8.33
CA GLU A 537 -4.20 2.34 9.23
C GLU A 537 -5.62 1.76 9.21
N ILE A 538 -5.74 0.48 8.85
CA ILE A 538 -6.98 -0.27 8.60
C ILE A 538 -8.07 -0.04 9.65
N SER A 539 -7.70 0.10 10.93
CA SER A 539 -8.61 0.24 12.08
C SER A 539 -8.33 1.47 12.95
N ARG A 540 -7.13 2.05 12.89
CA ARG A 540 -6.63 3.11 13.78
C ARG A 540 -6.67 4.50 13.18
N GLY A 541 -6.99 4.66 11.89
CA GLY A 541 -7.21 5.97 11.25
C GLY A 541 -6.04 6.41 10.38
N LEU A 542 -5.49 7.59 10.68
CA LEU A 542 -4.35 8.18 9.98
C LEU A 542 -3.15 8.33 10.91
N ASP A 543 -2.00 7.76 10.55
CA ASP A 543 -0.73 8.04 11.23
C ASP A 543 0.15 8.91 10.30
N ILE A 544 0.94 9.83 10.87
CA ILE A 544 1.90 10.66 10.12
C ILE A 544 3.30 10.57 10.73
N PHE A 545 4.31 10.47 9.86
CA PHE A 545 5.72 10.36 10.18
C PHE A 545 6.56 11.37 9.39
N GLU A 546 7.78 11.63 9.87
CA GLU A 546 8.82 12.34 9.11
C GLU A 546 10.11 11.51 9.03
N LEU A 547 10.88 11.73 7.96
CA LEU A 547 12.24 11.22 7.83
C LEU A 547 13.18 11.91 8.82
N THR A 548 14.12 11.15 9.40
CA THR A 548 15.16 11.70 10.27
C THR A 548 16.56 11.43 9.72
N PRO A 549 17.52 12.36 9.87
CA PRO A 549 18.90 12.10 9.49
C PRO A 549 19.47 10.88 10.23
N SER A 550 20.09 9.98 9.48
CA SER A 550 20.67 8.73 9.97
C SER A 550 21.94 8.40 9.19
N ALA A 551 22.61 7.28 9.51
CA ALA A 551 23.72 6.80 8.69
C ALA A 551 23.30 6.40 7.25
N HIS A 552 22.02 6.15 7.01
CA HIS A 552 21.48 5.77 5.70
C HIS A 552 20.99 6.97 4.87
N MET A 553 20.78 8.14 5.50
CA MET A 553 20.16 9.29 4.85
C MET A 553 20.58 10.59 5.53
N SER A 554 21.21 11.51 4.79
CA SER A 554 21.65 12.81 5.32
C SER A 554 20.52 13.85 5.36
N GLN A 555 20.75 14.97 6.07
CA GLN A 555 19.82 16.10 6.04
C GLN A 555 19.66 16.67 4.62
N ASN A 556 20.74 16.75 3.84
CA ASN A 556 20.66 17.22 2.45
C ASN A 556 19.79 16.31 1.56
N GLU A 557 19.83 14.99 1.78
CA GLU A 557 18.97 14.03 1.08
C GLU A 557 17.48 14.25 1.43
N ILE A 558 17.17 14.52 2.71
CA ILE A 558 15.81 14.83 3.18
C ILE A 558 15.33 16.19 2.65
N ASP A 559 16.18 17.22 2.69
CA ASP A 559 15.85 18.56 2.22
C ASP A 559 15.66 18.59 0.69
N ALA A 560 16.45 17.80 -0.06
CA ALA A 560 16.24 17.59 -1.49
C ALA A 560 14.91 16.87 -1.77
N ALA A 561 14.56 15.82 -1.01
CA ALA A 561 13.24 15.19 -1.14
C ALA A 561 12.08 16.15 -0.81
N LYS A 562 12.22 16.98 0.23
CA LYS A 562 11.25 18.03 0.59
C LYS A 562 11.16 19.16 -0.45
N SER A 563 12.11 19.27 -1.39
CA SER A 563 12.05 20.24 -2.49
C SER A 563 11.19 19.78 -3.68
N VAL A 564 10.81 18.50 -3.72
CA VAL A 564 9.82 17.98 -4.68
C VAL A 564 8.43 18.16 -4.11
N HIS A 565 7.63 19.01 -4.76
CA HIS A 565 6.25 19.29 -4.40
C HIS A 565 5.29 18.69 -5.44
N LEU A 566 4.23 18.06 -4.96
CA LEU A 566 3.17 17.46 -5.76
C LEU A 566 1.86 18.22 -5.50
N ASP A 567 1.19 18.67 -6.55
CA ASP A 567 -0.13 19.31 -6.44
C ASP A 567 -1.21 18.28 -6.01
N TYR A 568 -1.04 17.02 -6.43
CA TYR A 568 -1.82 15.87 -6.04
C TYR A 568 -0.96 14.59 -6.09
N LEU A 569 -1.41 13.52 -5.41
CA LEU A 569 -0.84 12.17 -5.50
C LEU A 569 -1.96 11.14 -5.38
N ASN A 570 -1.92 10.09 -6.19
CA ASN A 570 -2.87 8.97 -6.12
C ASN A 570 -2.12 7.68 -5.88
N ALA A 571 -2.73 6.75 -5.15
CA ALA A 571 -2.33 5.35 -5.19
C ALA A 571 -2.23 4.86 -6.66
N GLN A 572 -1.23 4.01 -6.94
CA GLN A 572 -0.91 3.49 -8.28
C GLN A 572 -0.60 4.56 -9.37
N GLY A 573 -0.67 5.86 -9.09
CA GLY A 573 -0.20 6.91 -10.00
C GLY A 573 1.26 7.24 -9.72
N GLN A 574 2.19 6.77 -10.55
CA GLN A 574 3.62 7.05 -10.39
C GLN A 574 3.96 8.45 -10.94
N PRO A 575 4.31 9.44 -10.11
CA PRO A 575 4.81 10.72 -10.59
C PRO A 575 6.26 10.60 -11.09
N LEU A 576 6.63 11.46 -12.05
CA LEU A 576 8.03 11.74 -12.35
C LEU A 576 8.58 12.80 -11.38
N PHE A 577 9.49 12.43 -10.50
CA PHE A 577 10.16 13.39 -9.62
C PHE A 577 11.26 14.15 -10.37
N VAL A 578 11.23 15.47 -10.24
CA VAL A 578 12.23 16.41 -10.74
C VAL A 578 12.64 17.35 -9.61
N TRP A 579 13.95 17.42 -9.33
CA TRP A 579 14.48 18.23 -8.24
C TRP A 579 14.88 19.63 -8.74
N PRO A 580 14.44 20.72 -8.09
CA PRO A 580 14.96 22.05 -8.37
C PRO A 580 16.42 22.19 -7.96
N SER A 581 17.19 22.98 -8.72
CA SER A 581 18.58 23.30 -8.40
C SER A 581 18.68 23.96 -7.02
N SER A 582 19.43 23.32 -6.11
CA SER A 582 19.56 23.73 -4.72
C SER A 582 20.87 23.22 -4.11
N PHE A 583 21.35 23.90 -3.06
CA PHE A 583 22.53 23.43 -2.31
C PHE A 583 22.27 22.08 -1.63
N ALA A 584 21.03 21.81 -1.21
CA ALA A 584 20.61 20.50 -0.72
C ALA A 584 20.76 19.40 -1.78
N LEU A 585 20.35 19.63 -3.04
CA LEU A 585 20.52 18.67 -4.13
C LEU A 585 22.00 18.35 -4.40
N ALA A 586 22.86 19.38 -4.49
CA ALA A 586 24.30 19.16 -4.64
C ALA A 586 24.91 18.45 -3.42
N GLY A 587 24.54 18.88 -2.21
CA GLY A 587 24.96 18.29 -0.94
C GLY A 587 24.55 16.82 -0.79
N ALA A 588 23.35 16.45 -1.25
CA ALA A 588 22.86 15.07 -1.23
C ALA A 588 23.78 14.15 -2.05
N TYR A 589 24.18 14.56 -3.25
CA TYR A 589 25.15 13.80 -4.05
C TYR A 589 26.54 13.75 -3.41
N VAL A 590 27.01 14.83 -2.76
CA VAL A 590 28.28 14.82 -2.00
C VAL A 590 28.22 13.80 -0.85
N ASP A 591 27.15 13.81 -0.06
CA ASP A 591 26.97 12.93 1.10
C ASP A 591 26.86 11.46 0.67
N GLN A 592 26.18 11.18 -0.45
CA GLN A 592 26.11 9.85 -1.04
C GLN A 592 27.48 9.37 -1.58
N LEU A 593 28.27 10.25 -2.21
CA LEU A 593 29.61 9.94 -2.74
C LEU A 593 30.65 9.77 -1.63
N GLU A 594 30.49 10.45 -0.48
CA GLU A 594 31.27 10.20 0.73
C GLU A 594 30.90 8.84 1.34
N ARG A 595 29.59 8.59 1.55
CA ARG A 595 29.08 7.35 2.17
C ARG A 595 29.42 6.09 1.40
N SER A 596 29.48 6.15 0.06
CA SER A 596 29.90 5.05 -0.81
C SER A 596 31.43 4.96 -1.00
N GLY A 597 32.21 5.92 -0.49
CA GLY A 597 33.65 6.03 -0.73
C GLY A 597 34.02 6.33 -2.20
N ALA A 598 33.06 6.79 -3.00
CA ALA A 598 33.22 7.00 -4.44
C ALA A 598 34.04 8.25 -4.80
N LEU A 599 34.21 9.17 -3.86
CA LEU A 599 35.20 10.24 -3.90
C LEU A 599 36.05 10.22 -2.63
N SER A 600 37.31 10.64 -2.74
CA SER A 600 38.22 10.75 -1.59
C SER A 600 37.84 11.91 -0.68
N GLU A 601 38.15 11.81 0.62
CA GLU A 601 37.92 12.85 1.64
C GLU A 601 38.38 14.25 1.17
N ASN A 602 39.55 14.36 0.54
CA ASN A 602 40.06 15.63 -0.02
C ASN A 602 39.16 16.23 -1.11
N ARG A 603 38.55 15.39 -1.96
CA ARG A 603 37.62 15.83 -3.00
C ARG A 603 36.27 16.24 -2.39
N ILE A 604 35.76 15.46 -1.45
CA ILE A 604 34.54 15.79 -0.69
C ILE A 604 34.70 17.13 0.04
N ALA A 605 35.80 17.33 0.77
CA ALA A 605 36.10 18.57 1.48
C ALA A 605 36.22 19.78 0.53
N MET A 606 36.81 19.60 -0.66
CA MET A 606 36.90 20.67 -1.65
C MET A 606 35.53 21.06 -2.23
N VAL A 607 34.65 20.09 -2.52
CA VAL A 607 33.29 20.39 -2.99
C VAL A 607 32.48 21.06 -1.88
N ARG A 608 32.49 20.53 -0.65
CA ARG A 608 31.78 21.14 0.49
C ARG A 608 32.18 22.59 0.72
N GLY A 609 33.47 22.88 0.84
CA GLY A 609 33.94 24.26 1.06
C GLY A 609 33.54 25.23 -0.06
N ALA A 610 33.51 24.76 -1.32
CA ALA A 610 33.07 25.59 -2.44
C ALA A 610 31.54 25.75 -2.54
N LEU A 611 30.75 24.78 -2.03
CA LEU A 611 29.30 24.94 -1.85
C LEU A 611 29.00 25.92 -0.71
N ASP A 612 29.70 25.82 0.41
CA ASP A 612 29.57 26.71 1.57
C ASP A 612 29.90 28.18 1.20
N ASP A 613 31.01 28.41 0.48
CA ASP A 613 31.39 29.74 -0.03
C ASP A 613 30.35 30.32 -1.03
N ALA A 614 29.70 29.44 -1.81
CA ALA A 614 28.69 29.83 -2.79
C ALA A 614 27.32 30.14 -2.18
N ASP A 615 26.90 29.40 -1.15
CA ASP A 615 25.70 29.69 -0.35
C ASP A 615 25.88 30.97 0.48
N GLY A 616 27.10 31.21 0.99
CA GLY A 616 27.56 32.49 1.54
C GLY A 616 27.52 33.68 0.55
N GLY A 617 27.20 33.43 -0.73
CA GLY A 617 26.88 34.45 -1.73
C GLY A 617 27.88 34.56 -2.89
N SER A 618 28.99 33.81 -2.88
CA SER A 618 30.05 33.90 -3.89
C SER A 618 30.04 32.73 -4.87
N ARG A 619 29.12 32.72 -5.84
CA ARG A 619 29.00 31.66 -6.86
C ARG A 619 30.13 31.62 -7.91
N SER A 620 31.15 32.49 -7.79
CA SER A 620 32.31 32.50 -8.70
C SER A 620 33.15 31.24 -8.52
N GLY A 621 33.34 30.48 -9.59
CA GLY A 621 34.12 29.25 -9.59
C GLY A 621 33.29 27.95 -9.60
N LEU A 622 31.96 28.01 -9.42
CA LEU A 622 31.11 26.82 -9.52
C LEU A 622 31.20 26.14 -10.91
N ASN A 623 31.31 26.92 -11.99
CA ASN A 623 31.54 26.37 -13.34
C ASN A 623 32.90 25.65 -13.48
N ASP A 624 33.95 26.14 -12.82
CA ASP A 624 35.27 25.49 -12.81
C ASP A 624 35.24 24.22 -11.94
N LEU A 625 34.56 24.27 -10.79
CA LEU A 625 34.32 23.14 -9.90
C LEU A 625 33.52 22.04 -10.61
N ALA A 626 32.37 22.36 -11.21
CA ALA A 626 31.58 21.43 -12.03
C ALA A 626 32.43 20.77 -13.13
N SER A 627 33.27 21.56 -13.79
CA SER A 627 34.20 21.08 -14.81
C SER A 627 35.31 20.19 -14.25
N GLU A 628 35.69 20.34 -12.98
CA GLU A 628 36.66 19.48 -12.30
C GLU A 628 36.02 18.19 -11.77
N VAL A 629 34.86 18.28 -11.10
CA VAL A 629 34.06 17.14 -10.63
C VAL A 629 33.74 16.20 -11.80
N ALA A 630 33.33 16.73 -12.95
CA ALA A 630 33.09 15.94 -14.16
C ALA A 630 34.30 15.11 -14.62
N ARG A 631 35.54 15.58 -14.41
CA ARG A 631 36.77 14.82 -14.73
C ARG A 631 37.00 13.66 -13.77
N TRP A 632 36.50 13.75 -12.54
CA TRP A 632 36.64 12.67 -11.55
C TRP A 632 35.79 11.45 -11.85
N ALA A 633 34.72 11.60 -12.65
CA ALA A 633 33.82 10.50 -13.01
C ALA A 633 34.57 9.33 -13.68
N GLY A 634 35.63 9.60 -14.45
CA GLY A 634 36.48 8.57 -15.06
C GLY A 634 37.42 7.83 -14.09
N SER A 635 37.50 8.27 -12.82
CA SER A 635 38.31 7.65 -11.78
C SER A 635 37.50 7.22 -10.54
N SER A 636 36.17 7.23 -10.63
CA SER A 636 35.26 6.86 -9.55
C SER A 636 34.58 5.53 -9.88
N ASN A 637 34.26 4.75 -8.84
CA ASN A 637 33.41 3.56 -8.95
C ASN A 637 31.93 3.90 -9.17
N ASP A 638 31.49 5.13 -8.84
CA ASP A 638 30.16 5.65 -9.17
C ASP A 638 30.27 6.85 -10.14
N SER A 639 30.62 6.54 -11.39
CA SER A 639 30.75 7.58 -12.42
C SER A 639 29.44 8.30 -12.74
N ALA A 640 28.28 7.68 -12.48
CA ALA A 640 26.97 8.27 -12.76
C ALA A 640 26.68 9.40 -11.77
N LYS A 641 26.82 9.11 -10.46
CA LYS A 641 26.56 10.08 -9.39
C LYS A 641 27.57 11.22 -9.35
N VAL A 642 28.83 10.98 -9.74
CA VAL A 642 29.80 12.06 -9.93
C VAL A 642 29.40 13.01 -11.09
N ARG A 643 28.73 12.52 -12.14
CA ARG A 643 28.15 13.40 -13.18
C ARG A 643 26.95 14.17 -12.64
N MET A 644 26.02 13.52 -11.93
CA MET A 644 24.89 14.18 -11.27
C MET A 644 25.34 15.32 -10.35
N LEU A 645 26.39 15.11 -9.54
CA LEU A 645 26.99 16.17 -8.74
C LEU A 645 27.58 17.30 -9.61
N ALA A 646 28.32 16.97 -10.66
CA ALA A 646 28.90 17.97 -11.55
C ALA A 646 27.83 18.82 -12.28
N ASP A 647 26.67 18.23 -12.56
CA ASP A 647 25.55 18.90 -13.21
C ASP A 647 24.80 19.78 -12.20
N ALA A 648 24.47 19.27 -11.00
CA ALA A 648 23.87 20.07 -9.91
C ALA A 648 24.73 21.28 -9.50
N VAL A 649 26.06 21.12 -9.44
CA VAL A 649 27.01 22.23 -9.18
C VAL A 649 27.02 23.25 -10.32
N ARG A 650 26.79 22.82 -11.57
CA ARG A 650 26.71 23.72 -12.74
C ARG A 650 25.41 24.51 -12.72
N ASP A 651 24.29 23.87 -12.41
CA ASP A 651 22.98 24.52 -12.36
C ASP A 651 22.90 25.57 -11.23
N LEU A 652 23.67 25.38 -10.15
CA LEU A 652 23.84 26.40 -9.10
C LEU A 652 24.61 27.65 -9.57
N ALA A 653 25.43 27.54 -10.61
CA ALA A 653 26.26 28.64 -11.13
C ALA A 653 25.45 29.70 -11.91
N GLY A 654 24.33 29.31 -12.53
CA GLY A 654 23.48 30.14 -13.39
C GLY A 654 23.78 29.97 -14.88
#